data_AF-A0A1R3JV44-F1
#
_entry.id   AF-A0A1R3JV44-F1
#
_cell.length_a   1.000
_cell.length_b   1.000
_cell.length_c   1.000
_cell.angle_alpha   90.00
_cell.angle_beta   90.00
_cell.angle_gamma   90.00
#
_symmetry.space_group_name_H-M   'P 1'
#
loop_
_entity.id
_entity.type
_entity.pdbx_description
1 polymer ?
#
loop_
_entity_poly.entity_id
_entity_poly.type
_entity_poly.pdbx_seq_one_letter_code
_entity_poly.pdbx_strand_id
1 'polypeptide(L)'
;MEEEERGNEYLKDLTSRVESGAKTCKVTKKIRHLANIQEEYDVQLPEDMGRLINMHHLDIRGTRIKKMPAGMGKLKDLKVLTNFVLGKHDGSSIGEHDGSRINNSVLEQMMQPCTSLEKLYIYKCSELSLRSLPEGSSLAMTLKQLRIEESNVLNDSKILMYASLESLHIEKSRFNGVESFPLGSFPLLNSVRIKSCQVLKWIIGTMEGEKKSHFKHFLKLDFVITKLKATERESLFAVAASTAMEAPIRARHTLFLSLFSLFFFLSTSSSLPNLVIADAERRIDLASHIVKVYLTFKVENAGSTPASEVILAFPTTQVDHLATVEALATKGKRKKTTLIRLEVKPTELPDAPNDTRYFTISLANPLNSGESITLEVLYLLTHSLEPFPAEIGQSEPQLVIYRDSALILSPYHVKQQTTFLKTPSTKVESFTTVEPTYRAGTEIKYGPYEDRPPYSSSPLLVHFENNSPFAVVEELVREIEISHWGNVQVTEQYTLVHAGARHKGVFSRVDYQSRPSFNGASSFRYLLARLPPRVHSVYYRDEIGNISSSHLRKDSRKSELEIEPRYPLFGGWKATFVIGYGLPLQDFLFESSGDRRYLNFTFGCPLLETVVDKLTVKVVLPEGSKEPSAVVPFPVEQHLETKYSYLDVVGRTVVVLEKKNVVPVHNSHFQVYYTFKPIFMLAEPLMLAVAFFLFFVACIAYLHIDLSIQLLRIVSTPINIDSDSDDDIFLVTTKVLWWCKHV
;
A
#
# COMPACT_ATOMS: atom_id res chain seq x y z
N MET A 1 32.39 -18.00 -26.84
CA MET A 1 33.59 -17.19 -26.51
C MET A 1 33.23 -15.93 -25.73
N GLU A 2 32.49 -14.95 -26.28
CA GLU A 2 32.24 -13.67 -25.56
C GLU A 2 31.51 -13.79 -24.20
N GLU A 3 30.59 -14.74 -24.05
CA GLU A 3 29.87 -14.96 -22.79
C GLU A 3 30.73 -15.66 -21.72
N GLU A 4 31.61 -16.57 -22.16
CA GLU A 4 32.54 -17.32 -21.31
C GLU A 4 33.69 -16.43 -20.81
N GLU A 5 34.21 -15.55 -21.66
CA GLU A 5 35.17 -14.51 -21.28
C GLU A 5 34.61 -13.60 -20.18
N ARG A 6 33.34 -13.22 -20.30
CA ARG A 6 32.67 -12.29 -19.36
C ARG A 6 32.42 -12.92 -17.98
N GLY A 7 32.15 -14.23 -17.92
CA GLY A 7 32.04 -14.97 -16.65
C GLY A 7 33.41 -15.14 -15.97
N ASN A 8 34.45 -15.46 -16.74
CA ASN A 8 35.81 -15.60 -16.23
C ASN A 8 36.42 -14.26 -15.79
N GLU A 9 36.12 -13.16 -16.49
CA GLU A 9 36.50 -11.79 -16.09
C GLU A 9 35.88 -11.39 -14.74
N TYR A 10 34.61 -11.74 -14.53
CA TYR A 10 33.90 -11.48 -13.27
C TYR A 10 34.52 -12.21 -12.09
N LEU A 11 34.91 -13.48 -12.25
CA LEU A 11 35.56 -14.27 -11.21
C LEU A 11 37.01 -13.84 -10.96
N LYS A 12 37.74 -13.39 -11.99
CA LYS A 12 39.06 -12.76 -11.83
C LYS A 12 38.97 -11.43 -11.07
N ASP A 13 37.98 -10.58 -11.37
CA ASP A 13 37.69 -9.36 -10.61
C ASP A 13 37.40 -9.69 -9.14
N LEU A 14 36.55 -10.69 -8.88
CA LEU A 14 36.24 -11.15 -7.53
C LEU A 14 37.49 -11.63 -6.78
N THR A 15 38.37 -12.39 -7.43
CA THR A 15 39.61 -12.93 -6.84
C THR A 15 40.60 -11.81 -6.52
N SER A 16 40.82 -10.88 -7.46
CA SER A 16 41.72 -9.72 -7.25
C SER A 16 41.27 -8.79 -6.10
N ARG A 17 39.96 -8.71 -5.84
CA ARG A 17 39.38 -7.92 -4.75
C ARG A 17 39.54 -8.57 -3.39
N VAL A 18 39.49 -9.90 -3.33
CA VAL A 18 39.81 -10.68 -2.12
C VAL A 18 41.30 -10.54 -1.81
N GLU A 19 42.16 -10.64 -2.81
CA GLU A 19 43.63 -10.50 -2.67
C GLU A 19 44.07 -9.08 -2.27
N SER A 20 43.36 -8.03 -2.72
CA SER A 20 43.65 -6.63 -2.34
C SER A 20 43.12 -6.21 -0.95
N GLY A 21 42.48 -7.12 -0.20
CA GLY A 21 42.04 -6.85 1.17
C GLY A 21 40.89 -5.84 1.29
N ALA A 22 40.11 -5.65 0.21
CA ALA A 22 39.02 -4.69 0.18
C ALA A 22 37.89 -5.07 1.16
N LYS A 23 37.57 -4.18 2.11
CA LYS A 23 36.51 -4.39 3.10
C LYS A 23 35.11 -4.04 2.58
N THR A 24 34.98 -3.42 1.41
CA THR A 24 33.70 -2.96 0.83
C THR A 24 33.55 -3.47 -0.61
N CYS A 25 32.41 -4.08 -0.93
CA CYS A 25 32.11 -4.45 -2.31
C CYS A 25 30.63 -4.22 -2.67
N LYS A 26 30.36 -3.22 -3.49
CA LYS A 26 29.15 -3.15 -4.33
C LYS A 26 29.50 -3.83 -5.67
N VAL A 27 29.28 -5.14 -5.78
CA VAL A 27 29.35 -5.83 -7.07
C VAL A 27 27.97 -5.77 -7.71
N THR A 28 27.73 -4.75 -8.53
CA THR A 28 26.50 -4.63 -9.33
C THR A 28 26.85 -4.65 -10.81
N LYS A 29 27.37 -5.77 -11.33
CA LYS A 29 27.25 -6.09 -12.76
C LYS A 29 26.17 -7.16 -12.92
N LYS A 30 25.02 -6.73 -13.42
CA LYS A 30 23.86 -7.57 -13.70
C LYS A 30 24.15 -8.37 -14.97
N ILE A 31 24.79 -9.54 -14.85
CA ILE A 31 25.01 -10.43 -15.99
C ILE A 31 23.68 -11.14 -16.28
N ARG A 32 22.92 -10.59 -17.24
CA ARG A 32 21.74 -11.28 -17.80
C ARG A 32 22.25 -12.15 -18.95
N HIS A 33 21.94 -13.44 -18.86
CA HIS A 33 22.21 -14.51 -19.83
C HIS A 33 23.62 -15.12 -19.76
N LEU A 34 23.72 -16.19 -18.96
CA LEU A 34 24.68 -17.28 -19.15
C LEU A 34 23.88 -18.58 -19.03
N ALA A 35 23.18 -18.93 -20.10
CA ALA A 35 22.34 -20.12 -20.18
C ALA A 35 22.72 -20.92 -21.42
N ASN A 36 24.02 -21.22 -21.59
CA ASN A 36 24.55 -22.33 -22.38
C ASN A 36 26.08 -22.22 -22.45
N ILE A 37 26.79 -22.80 -21.50
CA ILE A 37 28.21 -23.12 -21.69
C ILE A 37 28.32 -24.63 -21.58
N GLN A 38 28.77 -25.27 -22.66
CA GLN A 38 29.07 -26.70 -22.76
C GLN A 38 30.33 -27.06 -21.97
N GLU A 39 30.43 -28.33 -21.61
CA GLU A 39 31.47 -29.03 -20.84
C GLU A 39 32.88 -28.45 -21.14
N GLU A 40 33.59 -27.78 -20.23
CA GLU A 40 34.86 -28.37 -19.72
C GLU A 40 35.62 -27.73 -18.52
N TYR A 41 35.21 -26.63 -17.87
CA TYR A 41 36.03 -26.05 -16.76
C TYR A 41 35.33 -25.96 -15.40
N ASP A 42 36.00 -26.49 -14.36
CA ASP A 42 35.58 -26.38 -12.96
C ASP A 42 36.00 -25.03 -12.37
N VAL A 43 35.04 -24.27 -11.88
CA VAL A 43 35.28 -22.96 -11.27
C VAL A 43 35.18 -23.06 -9.75
N GLN A 44 36.17 -22.55 -9.02
CA GLN A 44 36.13 -22.45 -7.56
C GLN A 44 36.05 -20.98 -7.12
N LEU A 45 35.23 -20.71 -6.09
CA LEU A 45 35.21 -19.41 -5.42
C LEU A 45 36.45 -19.26 -4.52
N PRO A 46 36.97 -18.03 -4.30
CA PRO A 46 38.10 -17.80 -3.40
C PRO A 46 37.81 -18.30 -1.98
N GLU A 47 38.79 -18.92 -1.31
CA GLU A 47 38.61 -19.49 0.04
C GLU A 47 38.38 -18.41 1.12
N ASP A 48 38.90 -17.19 0.92
CA ASP A 48 38.83 -16.06 1.85
C ASP A 48 37.60 -15.14 1.67
N MET A 49 36.56 -15.61 0.96
CA MET A 49 35.33 -14.85 0.66
C MET A 49 34.62 -14.27 1.88
N GLY A 50 34.80 -14.87 3.07
CA GLY A 50 34.26 -14.38 4.34
C GLY A 50 34.82 -13.02 4.81
N ARG A 51 35.83 -12.44 4.13
CA ARG A 51 36.36 -11.09 4.41
C ARG A 51 35.50 -9.97 3.82
N LEU A 52 34.62 -10.27 2.87
CA LEU A 52 33.78 -9.30 2.17
C LEU A 52 32.52 -8.93 2.98
N ILE A 53 32.69 -8.55 4.24
CA ILE A 53 31.59 -8.36 5.23
C ILE A 53 30.47 -7.41 4.78
N ASN A 54 30.76 -6.45 3.89
CA ASN A 54 29.80 -5.48 3.35
C ASN A 54 29.16 -5.93 2.02
N MET A 55 29.22 -7.22 1.65
CA MET A 55 28.65 -7.73 0.40
C MET A 55 27.14 -7.92 0.51
N HIS A 56 26.38 -7.25 -0.36
CA HIS A 56 24.91 -7.28 -0.35
C HIS A 56 24.32 -8.20 -1.42
N HIS A 57 25.01 -8.40 -2.54
CA HIS A 57 24.52 -9.19 -3.67
C HIS A 57 25.65 -10.06 -4.22
N LEU A 58 25.46 -11.38 -4.18
CA LEU A 58 26.29 -12.37 -4.84
C LEU A 58 25.46 -13.12 -5.88
N ASP A 59 25.61 -12.72 -7.14
CA ASP A 59 24.99 -13.41 -8.27
C ASP A 59 26.04 -14.25 -9.03
N ILE A 60 25.93 -15.57 -8.91
CA ILE A 60 26.78 -16.58 -9.54
C ILE A 60 25.95 -17.53 -10.43
N ARG A 61 24.80 -17.08 -10.94
CA ARG A 61 24.00 -17.86 -11.92
C ARG A 61 24.81 -18.11 -13.19
N GLY A 62 24.68 -19.32 -13.74
CA GLY A 62 25.40 -19.73 -14.95
C GLY A 62 26.86 -20.12 -14.73
N THR A 63 27.34 -20.14 -13.49
CA THR A 63 28.67 -20.66 -13.14
C THR A 63 28.62 -22.15 -12.76
N ARG A 64 29.71 -22.89 -13.02
CA ARG A 64 29.86 -24.31 -12.64
C ARG A 64 30.63 -24.47 -11.33
N ILE A 65 30.20 -23.78 -10.29
CA ILE A 65 30.83 -23.85 -8.97
C ILE A 65 30.55 -25.22 -8.33
N LYS A 66 31.62 -25.90 -7.88
CA LYS A 66 31.53 -27.22 -7.24
C LYS A 66 31.31 -27.19 -5.73
N LYS A 67 31.80 -26.17 -5.03
CA LYS A 67 31.70 -26.03 -3.58
C LYS A 67 31.62 -24.56 -3.16
N MET A 68 30.89 -24.29 -2.09
CA MET A 68 30.93 -23.00 -1.40
C MET A 68 32.20 -22.89 -0.52
N PRO A 69 32.85 -21.72 -0.46
CA PRO A 69 34.00 -21.50 0.41
C PRO A 69 33.57 -21.44 1.88
N ALA A 70 34.50 -21.75 2.79
CA ALA A 70 34.25 -21.65 4.21
C ALA A 70 34.04 -20.18 4.64
N GLY A 71 33.26 -19.96 5.71
CA GLY A 71 33.09 -18.61 6.29
C GLY A 71 32.07 -17.70 5.60
N MET A 72 31.23 -18.23 4.70
CA MET A 72 30.11 -17.50 4.09
C MET A 72 29.15 -16.88 5.12
N GLY A 73 29.02 -17.49 6.31
CA GLY A 73 28.23 -16.96 7.42
C GLY A 73 28.74 -15.62 7.99
N LYS A 74 29.95 -15.16 7.63
CA LYS A 74 30.44 -13.84 8.04
C LYS A 74 29.80 -12.68 7.27
N LEU A 75 29.06 -12.97 6.19
CA LEU A 75 28.43 -12.01 5.29
C LEU A 75 27.02 -11.63 5.78
N LYS A 76 26.94 -10.89 6.90
CA LYS A 76 25.67 -10.59 7.59
C LYS A 76 24.69 -9.75 6.74
N ASP A 77 25.21 -8.88 5.89
CA ASP A 77 24.43 -7.95 5.05
C ASP A 77 24.04 -8.52 3.67
N LEU A 78 24.31 -9.82 3.43
CA LEU A 78 24.03 -10.46 2.15
C LEU A 78 22.51 -10.61 1.94
N LYS A 79 21.97 -9.92 0.94
CA LYS A 79 20.54 -9.94 0.57
C LYS A 79 20.20 -10.93 -0.52
N VAL A 80 21.10 -11.12 -1.49
CA VAL A 80 20.88 -12.00 -2.64
C VAL A 80 22.05 -12.96 -2.78
N LEU A 81 21.76 -14.26 -2.73
CA LEU A 81 22.69 -15.34 -3.00
C LEU A 81 22.11 -16.26 -4.06
N THR A 82 22.72 -16.27 -5.24
CA THR A 82 22.31 -17.19 -6.31
C THR A 82 23.21 -18.43 -6.36
N ASN A 83 22.72 -19.58 -6.85
CA ASN A 83 23.46 -20.83 -7.08
C ASN A 83 24.24 -21.43 -5.88
N PHE A 84 23.56 -21.69 -4.76
CA PHE A 84 24.12 -22.36 -3.60
C PHE A 84 24.37 -23.86 -3.86
N VAL A 85 25.64 -24.30 -3.72
CA VAL A 85 26.10 -25.67 -3.98
C VAL A 85 26.97 -26.18 -2.82
N LEU A 86 26.68 -27.37 -2.33
CA LEU A 86 27.53 -28.10 -1.37
C LEU A 86 28.35 -29.15 -2.13
N GLY A 87 29.67 -29.07 -2.07
CA GLY A 87 30.55 -30.05 -2.70
C GLY A 87 30.40 -31.45 -2.08
N LYS A 88 30.74 -32.49 -2.83
CA LYS A 88 30.96 -33.82 -2.23
C LYS A 88 32.17 -33.72 -1.31
N HIS A 89 32.03 -34.12 -0.05
CA HIS A 89 33.15 -34.14 0.90
C HIS A 89 34.26 -35.07 0.37
N ASP A 90 35.39 -34.49 0.00
CA ASP A 90 36.70 -35.11 -0.03
C ASP A 90 37.10 -35.32 1.44
N GLY A 91 37.28 -36.58 1.87
CA GLY A 91 37.50 -36.99 3.25
C GLY A 91 38.84 -36.57 3.88
N SER A 92 39.13 -35.28 3.96
CA SER A 92 40.26 -34.74 4.72
C SER A 92 39.97 -33.27 5.03
N SER A 93 39.43 -32.89 6.18
CA SER A 93 40.19 -32.83 7.43
C SER A 93 39.25 -32.34 8.53
N ILE A 94 38.65 -33.28 9.26
CA ILE A 94 38.21 -33.17 10.67
C ILE A 94 38.10 -34.64 11.10
N GLY A 95 38.84 -34.99 12.16
CA GLY A 95 38.98 -36.37 12.62
C GLY A 95 37.65 -37.09 12.76
N GLU A 96 37.51 -38.17 12.00
CA GLU A 96 36.47 -39.17 12.15
C GLU A 96 36.65 -39.88 13.49
N HIS A 97 35.66 -39.76 14.38
CA HIS A 97 35.20 -40.87 15.21
C HIS A 97 33.71 -40.66 15.49
N ASP A 98 32.93 -41.65 15.09
CA ASP A 98 31.46 -41.81 15.19
C ASP A 98 30.61 -41.38 13.96
N GLY A 99 30.38 -42.37 13.09
CA GLY A 99 29.70 -42.27 11.79
C GLY A 99 28.17 -42.19 11.85
N SER A 100 27.59 -41.33 12.69
CA SER A 100 26.12 -41.14 12.70
C SER A 100 25.58 -39.71 12.78
N ARG A 101 26.43 -38.66 12.81
CA ARG A 101 25.94 -37.29 13.13
C ARG A 101 26.35 -36.15 12.22
N ILE A 102 27.07 -36.40 11.13
CA ILE A 102 27.55 -35.33 10.25
C ILE A 102 26.67 -35.33 9.01
N ASN A 103 25.92 -34.24 8.79
CA ASN A 103 25.48 -33.69 7.48
C ASN A 103 24.30 -32.70 7.57
N ASN A 104 23.72 -32.44 8.75
CA ASN A 104 22.79 -31.32 8.95
C ASN A 104 23.47 -30.03 9.45
N SER A 105 24.68 -30.12 10.00
CA SER A 105 25.36 -28.98 10.63
C SER A 105 25.98 -27.99 9.65
N VAL A 106 26.40 -28.40 8.45
CA VAL A 106 27.22 -27.53 7.59
C VAL A 106 26.41 -26.40 6.95
N LEU A 107 25.22 -26.69 6.42
CA LEU A 107 24.35 -25.66 5.85
C LEU A 107 23.84 -24.68 6.92
N GLU A 108 23.39 -25.21 8.06
CA GLU A 108 22.96 -24.40 9.19
C GLU A 108 24.10 -23.54 9.71
N GLN A 109 25.28 -24.11 9.94
CA GLN A 109 26.44 -23.35 10.42
C GLN A 109 26.91 -22.29 9.40
N MET A 110 26.75 -22.54 8.10
CA MET A 110 27.10 -21.57 7.06
C MET A 110 26.05 -20.46 6.89
N MET A 111 24.76 -20.74 7.15
CA MET A 111 23.67 -19.81 6.85
C MET A 111 23.03 -19.16 8.08
N GLN A 112 23.18 -19.72 9.29
CA GLN A 112 22.65 -19.20 10.56
C GLN A 112 22.99 -17.72 10.81
N PRO A 113 24.19 -17.21 10.47
CA PRO A 113 24.53 -15.80 10.72
C PRO A 113 24.16 -14.85 9.56
N CYS A 114 23.62 -15.35 8.44
CA CYS A 114 23.17 -14.54 7.31
C CYS A 114 21.74 -13.99 7.57
N THR A 115 21.62 -13.02 8.46
CA THR A 115 20.33 -12.53 8.97
C THR A 115 19.52 -11.66 8.02
N SER A 116 20.07 -11.25 6.87
CA SER A 116 19.43 -10.30 5.95
C SER A 116 19.11 -10.88 4.57
N LEU A 117 19.15 -12.20 4.42
CA LEU A 117 18.97 -12.85 3.13
C LEU A 117 17.50 -12.81 2.68
N GLU A 118 17.26 -12.19 1.52
CA GLU A 118 15.93 -12.03 0.91
C GLU A 118 15.71 -13.01 -0.25
N LYS A 119 16.78 -13.39 -0.97
CA LYS A 119 16.70 -14.30 -2.13
C LYS A 119 17.75 -15.40 -2.06
N LEU A 120 17.30 -16.64 -2.17
CA LEU A 120 18.14 -17.84 -2.14
C LEU A 120 17.81 -18.75 -3.33
N TYR A 121 18.85 -19.15 -4.05
CA TYR A 121 18.75 -20.15 -5.11
C TYR A 121 19.65 -21.33 -4.76
N ILE A 122 19.09 -22.52 -4.62
CA ILE A 122 19.78 -23.79 -4.32
C ILE A 122 19.83 -24.62 -5.61
N TYR A 123 21.00 -25.14 -5.97
CA TYR A 123 21.22 -25.88 -7.21
C TYR A 123 22.08 -27.12 -6.96
N LYS A 124 21.70 -28.28 -7.53
CA LYS A 124 22.47 -29.54 -7.50
C LYS A 124 22.99 -29.98 -6.11
N CYS A 125 22.17 -29.86 -5.07
CA CYS A 125 22.54 -30.35 -3.74
C CYS A 125 22.18 -31.85 -3.59
N SER A 126 23.20 -32.70 -3.36
CA SER A 126 23.04 -34.15 -3.24
C SER A 126 22.44 -34.60 -1.90
N GLU A 127 21.84 -35.80 -1.84
CA GLU A 127 21.19 -36.36 -0.64
C GLU A 127 22.11 -36.45 0.59
N LEU A 128 23.42 -36.56 0.35
CA LEU A 128 24.42 -36.62 1.42
C LEU A 128 24.73 -35.23 2.00
N SER A 129 24.38 -34.14 1.32
CA SER A 129 24.81 -32.79 1.69
C SER A 129 23.73 -31.96 2.37
N LEU A 130 22.44 -32.30 2.19
CA LEU A 130 21.35 -31.39 2.53
C LEU A 130 20.06 -32.18 2.86
N ARG A 131 19.94 -32.69 4.11
CA ARG A 131 18.72 -33.41 4.54
C ARG A 131 17.56 -32.47 4.95
N SER A 132 17.85 -31.22 5.28
CA SER A 132 16.85 -30.17 5.55
C SER A 132 17.36 -28.77 5.26
N LEU A 133 16.45 -27.87 4.87
CA LEU A 133 16.70 -26.42 4.85
C LEU A 133 17.12 -25.95 6.26
N PRO A 134 17.94 -24.89 6.38
CA PRO A 134 18.50 -24.47 7.66
C PRO A 134 17.40 -24.03 8.64
N GLU A 135 17.45 -24.56 9.86
CA GLU A 135 16.54 -24.23 10.95
C GLU A 135 17.10 -23.02 11.71
N GLY A 136 16.48 -21.86 11.50
CA GLY A 136 16.87 -20.64 12.18
C GLY A 136 15.84 -19.55 11.95
N SER A 137 15.30 -19.01 13.03
CA SER A 137 14.22 -18.02 13.04
C SER A 137 14.54 -16.74 12.25
N SER A 138 15.80 -16.47 11.88
CA SER A 138 16.18 -15.32 11.07
C SER A 138 15.88 -15.50 9.58
N LEU A 139 16.35 -16.59 8.97
CA LEU A 139 16.19 -16.83 7.52
C LEU A 139 14.73 -17.09 7.13
N ALA A 140 14.00 -17.82 7.97
CA ALA A 140 12.59 -18.11 7.77
C ALA A 140 11.71 -16.85 7.75
N MET A 141 12.15 -15.79 8.44
CA MET A 141 11.44 -14.50 8.54
C MET A 141 11.87 -13.48 7.47
N THR A 142 13.07 -13.59 6.89
CA THR A 142 13.56 -12.60 5.89
C THR A 142 13.45 -13.06 4.44
N LEU A 143 13.39 -14.38 4.19
CA LEU A 143 13.46 -14.91 2.84
C LEU A 143 12.14 -14.71 2.08
N LYS A 144 12.20 -13.92 1.00
CA LYS A 144 11.06 -13.62 0.12
C LYS A 144 11.01 -14.49 -1.11
N GLN A 145 12.17 -14.91 -1.63
CA GLN A 145 12.25 -15.72 -2.85
C GLN A 145 13.15 -16.94 -2.62
N LEU A 146 12.59 -18.13 -2.84
CA LEU A 146 13.30 -19.40 -2.76
C LEU A 146 13.19 -20.15 -4.08
N ARG A 147 14.33 -20.54 -4.65
CA ARG A 147 14.42 -21.38 -5.84
C ARG A 147 15.26 -22.60 -5.55
N ILE A 148 14.74 -23.78 -5.85
CA ILE A 148 15.40 -25.07 -5.65
C ILE A 148 15.40 -25.82 -6.98
N GLU A 149 16.57 -26.20 -7.46
CA GLU A 149 16.73 -26.92 -8.72
C GLU A 149 17.63 -28.14 -8.55
N GLU A 150 17.27 -29.26 -9.18
CA GLU A 150 18.07 -30.50 -9.23
C GLU A 150 18.56 -30.96 -7.84
N SER A 151 17.72 -30.83 -6.81
CA SER A 151 18.07 -31.10 -5.41
C SER A 151 17.07 -32.04 -4.73
N ASN A 152 17.52 -32.90 -3.81
CA ASN A 152 16.67 -33.92 -3.15
C ASN A 152 16.18 -33.49 -1.75
N VAL A 153 15.79 -32.22 -1.62
CA VAL A 153 15.92 -31.43 -0.36
C VAL A 153 14.67 -31.39 0.53
N LEU A 154 13.51 -31.84 0.07
CA LEU A 154 12.25 -31.36 0.66
C LEU A 154 11.51 -32.44 1.45
N ASN A 155 11.51 -32.26 2.78
CA ASN A 155 10.58 -32.86 3.73
C ASN A 155 9.59 -31.76 4.16
N ASP A 156 8.29 -32.00 4.01
CA ASP A 156 7.25 -30.96 4.01
C ASP A 156 7.14 -30.14 5.28
N SER A 157 7.44 -30.72 6.44
CA SER A 157 7.24 -30.05 7.74
C SER A 157 8.08 -28.78 7.93
N LYS A 158 9.18 -28.64 7.18
CA LYS A 158 10.17 -27.58 7.43
C LYS A 158 10.08 -26.39 6.47
N ILE A 159 9.58 -26.59 5.24
CA ILE A 159 9.39 -25.48 4.30
C ILE A 159 8.24 -24.54 4.76
N LEU A 160 7.29 -25.08 5.54
CA LEU A 160 6.17 -24.33 6.13
C LEU A 160 6.61 -23.27 7.15
N MET A 161 7.86 -23.32 7.62
CA MET A 161 8.39 -22.31 8.55
C MET A 161 8.70 -20.98 7.86
N TYR A 162 8.81 -20.95 6.53
CA TYR A 162 9.17 -19.76 5.75
C TYR A 162 7.94 -18.91 5.41
N ALA A 163 7.29 -18.34 6.43
CA ALA A 163 6.05 -17.58 6.30
C ALA A 163 6.18 -16.30 5.42
N SER A 164 7.40 -15.76 5.29
CA SER A 164 7.70 -14.55 4.51
C SER A 164 7.88 -14.77 3.00
N LEU A 165 7.73 -16.01 2.50
CA LEU A 165 7.93 -16.32 1.09
C LEU A 165 6.84 -15.71 0.20
N GLU A 166 7.27 -14.91 -0.77
CA GLU A 166 6.45 -14.33 -1.83
C GLU A 166 6.53 -15.15 -3.12
N SER A 167 7.67 -15.80 -3.38
CA SER A 167 7.89 -16.61 -4.58
C SER A 167 8.66 -17.91 -4.30
N LEU A 168 8.12 -19.03 -4.76
CA LEU A 168 8.69 -20.38 -4.65
C LEU A 168 8.82 -21.03 -6.03
N HIS A 169 10.05 -21.40 -6.41
CA HIS A 169 10.33 -22.15 -7.64
C HIS A 169 11.03 -23.46 -7.31
N ILE A 170 10.47 -24.59 -7.73
CA ILE A 170 11.06 -25.92 -7.53
C ILE A 170 11.11 -26.62 -8.88
N GLU A 171 12.29 -27.06 -9.30
CA GLU A 171 12.48 -27.72 -10.60
C GLU A 171 13.37 -28.95 -10.48
N LYS A 172 13.01 -30.06 -11.16
CA LYS A 172 13.81 -31.30 -11.23
C LYS A 172 14.24 -31.85 -9.85
N SER A 173 13.44 -31.64 -8.82
CA SER A 173 13.77 -31.96 -7.42
C SER A 173 12.97 -33.18 -6.91
N ARG A 174 13.50 -33.93 -5.95
CA ARG A 174 12.82 -35.09 -5.34
C ARG A 174 12.28 -34.73 -3.96
N PHE A 175 11.01 -35.01 -3.71
CA PHE A 175 10.40 -34.90 -2.38
C PHE A 175 10.51 -36.25 -1.66
N ASN A 176 10.93 -36.24 -0.40
CA ASN A 176 11.03 -37.44 0.43
C ASN A 176 9.81 -37.54 1.34
N GLY A 177 9.02 -38.62 1.19
CA GLY A 177 7.93 -38.95 2.12
C GLY A 177 6.62 -38.18 1.91
N VAL A 178 6.47 -37.46 0.80
CA VAL A 178 5.34 -36.56 0.56
C VAL A 178 4.66 -36.89 -0.76
N GLU A 179 3.40 -37.29 -0.70
CA GLU A 179 2.55 -37.42 -1.88
C GLU A 179 1.78 -36.11 -2.21
N SER A 180 1.71 -35.15 -1.28
CA SER A 180 0.92 -33.91 -1.41
C SER A 180 1.57 -32.64 -0.85
N PHE A 181 1.67 -31.56 -1.63
CA PHE A 181 2.23 -30.27 -1.16
C PHE A 181 1.14 -29.34 -0.56
N PRO A 182 1.28 -28.81 0.68
CA PRO A 182 0.27 -27.98 1.33
C PRO A 182 0.44 -26.48 1.03
N LEU A 183 -0.19 -25.98 -0.04
CA LEU A 183 -0.14 -24.56 -0.41
C LEU A 183 -0.81 -23.62 0.60
N GLY A 184 -1.76 -24.13 1.39
CA GLY A 184 -2.57 -23.33 2.33
C GLY A 184 -1.78 -22.75 3.52
N SER A 185 -0.55 -23.20 3.74
CA SER A 185 0.29 -22.81 4.88
C SER A 185 1.19 -21.60 4.62
N PHE A 186 1.20 -21.04 3.40
CA PHE A 186 2.03 -19.88 3.07
C PHE A 186 1.18 -18.60 2.93
N PRO A 187 1.24 -17.67 3.89
CA PRO A 187 0.33 -16.51 3.91
C PRO A 187 0.65 -15.43 2.88
N LEU A 188 1.91 -15.30 2.44
CA LEU A 188 2.40 -14.23 1.56
C LEU A 188 2.76 -14.69 0.14
N LEU A 189 2.51 -15.96 -0.18
CA LEU A 189 3.00 -16.59 -1.41
C LEU A 189 2.17 -16.20 -2.63
N ASN A 190 2.76 -15.41 -3.52
CA ASN A 190 2.10 -14.87 -4.71
C ASN A 190 2.46 -15.65 -5.99
N SER A 191 3.61 -16.33 -6.01
CA SER A 191 4.09 -17.04 -7.19
C SER A 191 4.67 -18.40 -6.83
N VAL A 192 4.10 -19.47 -7.39
CA VAL A 192 4.58 -20.84 -7.22
C VAL A 192 4.79 -21.48 -8.58
N ARG A 193 5.96 -22.08 -8.78
CA ARG A 193 6.29 -22.84 -9.99
C ARG A 193 6.97 -24.13 -9.59
N ILE A 194 6.31 -25.26 -9.83
CA ILE A 194 6.85 -26.60 -9.58
C ILE A 194 6.93 -27.33 -10.93
N LYS A 195 8.13 -27.78 -11.33
CA LYS A 195 8.37 -28.45 -12.62
C LYS A 195 9.19 -29.72 -12.45
N SER A 196 8.86 -30.78 -13.19
CA SER A 196 9.69 -31.99 -13.33
C SER A 196 10.13 -32.63 -11.99
N CYS A 197 9.32 -32.54 -10.93
CA CYS A 197 9.64 -33.14 -9.63
C CYS A 197 9.19 -34.61 -9.58
N GLN A 198 10.00 -35.49 -8.99
CA GLN A 198 9.67 -36.91 -8.82
C GLN A 198 8.96 -37.12 -7.48
N VAL A 199 7.96 -38.02 -7.43
CA VAL A 199 7.17 -38.46 -6.25
C VAL A 199 5.94 -37.62 -5.87
N LEU A 200 5.84 -36.35 -6.25
CA LEU A 200 4.67 -35.52 -5.91
C LEU A 200 3.43 -35.96 -6.72
N LYS A 201 2.41 -36.53 -6.06
CA LYS A 201 1.20 -37.06 -6.71
C LYS A 201 0.02 -36.07 -6.68
N TRP A 202 -0.06 -35.22 -5.67
CA TRP A 202 -1.18 -34.32 -5.39
C TRP A 202 -0.70 -32.94 -4.88
N ILE A 203 -1.55 -31.93 -4.94
CA ILE A 203 -1.37 -30.65 -4.20
C ILE A 203 -2.65 -30.49 -3.39
N ILE A 204 -2.56 -30.47 -2.06
CA ILE A 204 -3.73 -30.28 -1.19
C ILE A 204 -3.81 -28.80 -0.84
N GLY A 205 -4.91 -28.16 -1.25
CA GLY A 205 -5.24 -26.80 -0.85
C GLY A 205 -6.71 -26.75 -0.42
N THR A 206 -6.97 -26.71 0.88
CA THR A 206 -8.26 -26.26 1.40
C THR A 206 -8.35 -24.75 1.17
N MET A 207 -8.85 -24.36 0.01
CA MET A 207 -9.18 -22.97 -0.31
C MET A 207 -10.63 -22.71 0.10
N GLU A 208 -10.89 -22.49 1.39
CA GLU A 208 -12.15 -21.89 1.84
C GLU A 208 -12.07 -20.37 1.73
N GLY A 209 -13.11 -19.76 1.14
CA GLY A 209 -13.51 -18.35 1.28
C GLY A 209 -12.57 -17.27 0.71
N GLU A 210 -13.10 -16.46 -0.23
CA GLU A 210 -12.60 -15.15 -0.73
C GLU A 210 -11.15 -15.04 -1.28
N LYS A 211 -10.25 -16.01 -1.07
CA LYS A 211 -8.88 -16.03 -1.63
C LYS A 211 -8.79 -16.43 -3.11
N LYS A 212 -9.89 -16.35 -3.86
CA LYS A 212 -9.89 -16.55 -5.33
C LYS A 212 -9.35 -15.34 -6.10
N SER A 213 -9.31 -14.15 -5.49
CA SER A 213 -8.92 -12.90 -6.18
C SER A 213 -7.42 -12.58 -6.12
N HIS A 214 -6.68 -13.09 -5.12
CA HIS A 214 -5.25 -12.82 -4.94
C HIS A 214 -4.33 -13.57 -5.91
N PHE A 215 -4.78 -14.68 -6.49
CA PHE A 215 -4.04 -15.44 -7.51
C PHE A 215 -4.38 -15.01 -8.95
N LYS A 216 -4.57 -13.70 -9.18
CA LYS A 216 -4.94 -13.16 -10.51
C LYS A 216 -3.77 -12.91 -11.47
N HIS A 217 -2.52 -13.13 -11.06
CA HIS A 217 -1.38 -13.00 -11.97
C HIS A 217 -0.49 -14.24 -11.93
N PHE A 218 -0.66 -15.11 -12.94
CA PHE A 218 0.22 -16.23 -13.31
C PHE A 218 0.39 -17.38 -12.30
N LEU A 219 -0.66 -18.18 -12.10
CA LEU A 219 -0.46 -19.62 -11.85
C LEU A 219 -0.07 -20.30 -13.18
N LYS A 220 1.22 -20.25 -13.54
CA LYS A 220 1.76 -21.12 -14.59
C LYS A 220 2.14 -22.47 -13.96
N LEU A 221 1.13 -23.28 -13.70
CA LEU A 221 1.26 -24.69 -13.29
C LEU A 221 1.65 -25.53 -14.52
N ASP A 222 2.92 -25.51 -14.90
CA ASP A 222 3.44 -26.42 -15.93
C ASP A 222 3.78 -27.78 -15.29
N PHE A 223 2.78 -28.65 -15.11
CA PHE A 223 3.03 -30.06 -14.80
C PHE A 223 3.46 -30.81 -16.06
N VAL A 224 4.76 -31.03 -16.24
CA VAL A 224 5.27 -32.02 -17.21
C VAL A 224 5.53 -33.32 -16.45
N ILE A 225 4.51 -34.16 -16.33
CA ILE A 225 4.67 -35.51 -15.76
C ILE A 225 5.40 -36.35 -16.80
N THR A 226 6.67 -36.63 -16.54
CA THR A 226 7.45 -37.60 -17.33
C THR A 226 7.35 -38.97 -16.66
N LYS A 227 6.70 -39.90 -17.37
CA LYS A 227 6.58 -41.35 -17.12
C LYS A 227 5.82 -41.79 -15.86
N LEU A 228 4.58 -42.23 -16.06
CA LEU A 228 3.98 -43.35 -15.31
C LEU A 228 3.15 -44.22 -16.27
N LYS A 229 3.22 -45.54 -16.05
CA LYS A 229 2.67 -46.60 -16.89
C LYS A 229 1.14 -46.53 -16.93
N ALA A 230 0.58 -46.91 -18.08
CA ALA A 230 -0.84 -46.95 -18.36
C ALA A 230 -1.54 -48.06 -17.55
N THR A 231 -1.95 -47.80 -16.30
CA THR A 231 -2.91 -48.65 -15.59
C THR A 231 -3.61 -48.03 -14.37
N GLU A 232 -3.58 -46.72 -14.14
CA GLU A 232 -4.34 -46.08 -13.05
C GLU A 232 -4.86 -44.69 -13.48
N ARG A 233 -5.79 -44.66 -14.45
CA ARG A 233 -6.36 -43.43 -15.02
C ARG A 233 -7.86 -43.24 -14.77
N GLU A 234 -8.43 -43.94 -13.78
CA GLU A 234 -9.83 -43.77 -13.37
C GLU A 234 -9.96 -43.45 -11.89
N SER A 235 -9.68 -42.20 -11.56
CA SER A 235 -10.29 -41.42 -10.49
C SER A 235 -9.60 -40.05 -10.56
N LEU A 236 -10.37 -38.97 -10.41
CA LEU A 236 -9.98 -37.55 -10.57
C LEU A 236 -10.22 -36.93 -11.95
N PHE A 237 -11.47 -36.64 -12.27
CA PHE A 237 -11.85 -35.36 -12.89
C PHE A 237 -13.36 -35.14 -12.69
N ALA A 238 -13.71 -34.40 -11.66
CA ALA A 238 -14.96 -33.66 -11.48
C ALA A 238 -14.57 -32.46 -10.62
N VAL A 239 -14.61 -31.20 -11.06
CA VAL A 239 -15.77 -30.46 -11.53
C VAL A 239 -15.30 -29.34 -12.47
N ALA A 240 -15.69 -29.38 -13.74
CA ALA A 240 -16.05 -28.22 -14.56
C ALA A 240 -16.48 -28.68 -15.96
N ALA A 241 -17.59 -28.09 -16.42
CA ALA A 241 -18.15 -28.14 -17.78
C ALA A 241 -18.90 -29.42 -18.21
N SER A 242 -20.23 -29.40 -18.06
CA SER A 242 -21.13 -29.41 -19.22
C SER A 242 -22.59 -29.23 -18.76
N THR A 243 -23.25 -28.17 -19.24
CA THR A 243 -24.71 -28.20 -19.47
C THR A 243 -24.93 -27.75 -20.91
N ALA A 244 -25.00 -28.71 -21.83
CA ALA A 244 -25.82 -28.67 -23.04
C ALA A 244 -25.72 -29.98 -23.84
N MET A 245 -26.88 -30.63 -24.02
CA MET A 245 -27.34 -31.43 -25.18
C MET A 245 -26.61 -32.76 -25.48
N GLU A 246 -27.24 -33.86 -25.90
CA GLU A 246 -28.63 -34.27 -26.18
C GLU A 246 -28.58 -35.81 -26.37
N ALA A 247 -29.68 -36.51 -26.12
CA ALA A 247 -29.92 -37.82 -26.75
C ALA A 247 -31.43 -38.03 -26.99
N PRO A 248 -31.82 -38.77 -28.06
CA PRO A 248 -33.13 -38.65 -28.70
C PRO A 248 -34.11 -39.76 -28.28
N ILE A 249 -35.41 -39.59 -28.59
CA ILE A 249 -36.27 -40.56 -29.33
C ILE A 249 -37.75 -40.13 -29.30
N ARG A 250 -38.34 -40.09 -30.52
CA ARG A 250 -39.75 -40.23 -30.94
C ARG A 250 -40.83 -39.17 -30.62
N ALA A 251 -41.21 -38.51 -31.72
CA ALA A 251 -42.51 -38.65 -32.40
C ALA A 251 -43.50 -37.47 -32.33
N ARG A 252 -43.66 -36.88 -33.53
CA ARG A 252 -44.93 -36.49 -34.20
C ARG A 252 -45.62 -35.15 -33.86
N HIS A 253 -45.75 -34.36 -34.94
CA HIS A 253 -46.84 -33.42 -35.32
C HIS A 253 -46.62 -31.88 -35.20
N THR A 254 -46.27 -31.29 -36.36
CA THR A 254 -46.92 -30.15 -37.09
C THR A 254 -46.94 -28.70 -36.56
N LEU A 255 -46.20 -27.82 -37.26
CA LEU A 255 -46.61 -26.62 -38.05
C LEU A 255 -47.57 -25.56 -37.45
N PHE A 256 -47.12 -24.28 -37.35
CA PHE A 256 -47.72 -23.00 -37.84
C PHE A 256 -46.91 -21.78 -37.29
N LEU A 257 -46.29 -20.92 -38.13
CA LEU A 257 -46.63 -19.49 -38.44
C LEU A 257 -46.73 -18.57 -37.18
N SER A 258 -46.19 -17.34 -37.08
CA SER A 258 -45.77 -16.29 -38.02
C SER A 258 -45.21 -15.07 -37.24
N LEU A 259 -44.45 -14.20 -37.94
CA LEU A 259 -44.23 -12.75 -37.70
C LEU A 259 -45.01 -12.07 -36.54
N PHE A 260 -44.33 -11.31 -35.67
CA PHE A 260 -44.45 -9.84 -35.54
C PHE A 260 -43.61 -9.28 -34.36
N SER A 261 -43.25 -7.99 -34.47
CA SER A 261 -42.60 -7.12 -33.47
C SER A 261 -41.07 -7.02 -33.47
N LEU A 262 -40.57 -6.36 -34.51
CA LEU A 262 -39.52 -5.35 -34.35
C LEU A 262 -40.07 -4.29 -33.36
N PHE A 263 -39.62 -4.31 -32.11
CA PHE A 263 -39.75 -3.13 -31.24
C PHE A 263 -38.49 -2.29 -31.42
N PHE A 264 -38.69 -1.13 -32.04
CA PHE A 264 -37.78 -0.01 -32.09
C PHE A 264 -37.19 0.25 -30.70
N PHE A 265 -35.89 0.00 -30.52
CA PHE A 265 -35.12 0.80 -29.57
C PHE A 265 -34.94 2.17 -30.23
N LEU A 266 -35.85 3.08 -29.89
CA LEU A 266 -35.66 4.50 -30.12
C LEU A 266 -34.52 4.92 -29.18
N SER A 267 -33.29 4.94 -29.69
CA SER A 267 -32.22 5.71 -29.08
C SER A 267 -32.68 7.16 -29.08
N THR A 268 -33.16 7.66 -27.94
CA THR A 268 -33.34 9.10 -27.74
C THR A 268 -31.96 9.71 -27.81
N SER A 269 -31.58 10.23 -28.97
CA SER A 269 -30.56 11.27 -29.05
C SER A 269 -31.10 12.45 -28.25
N SER A 270 -30.65 12.60 -27.01
CA SER A 270 -30.91 13.80 -26.23
C SER A 270 -30.19 14.96 -26.92
N SER A 271 -30.89 15.66 -27.81
CA SER A 271 -30.44 16.95 -28.32
C SER A 271 -30.17 17.84 -27.10
N LEU A 272 -28.96 18.40 -27.01
CA LEU A 272 -28.62 19.39 -25.98
C LEU A 272 -29.74 20.45 -25.91
N PRO A 273 -30.26 20.78 -24.72
CA PRO A 273 -31.20 21.88 -24.58
C PRO A 273 -30.56 23.17 -25.14
N ASN A 274 -31.35 23.99 -25.83
CA ASN A 274 -30.91 25.26 -26.45
C ASN A 274 -30.59 26.31 -25.38
N LEU A 275 -29.54 26.07 -24.61
CA LEU A 275 -29.00 26.99 -23.62
C LEU A 275 -27.95 27.90 -24.27
N VAL A 276 -27.92 29.15 -23.82
CA VAL A 276 -26.94 30.14 -24.24
C VAL A 276 -26.29 30.73 -23.00
N ILE A 277 -24.97 30.88 -23.03
CA ILE A 277 -24.23 31.53 -21.96
C ILE A 277 -24.14 33.02 -22.28
N ALA A 278 -24.89 33.82 -21.53
CA ALA A 278 -24.96 35.26 -21.75
C ALA A 278 -23.70 36.00 -21.31
N ASP A 279 -23.09 35.57 -20.22
CA ASP A 279 -21.83 36.08 -19.71
C ASP A 279 -21.08 34.96 -18.97
N ALA A 280 -19.77 34.91 -19.15
CA ALA A 280 -18.90 33.91 -18.54
C ALA A 280 -17.62 34.55 -18.02
N GLU A 281 -17.37 34.43 -16.72
CA GLU A 281 -16.14 34.88 -16.09
C GLU A 281 -15.36 33.68 -15.56
N ARG A 282 -14.10 33.53 -15.98
CA ARG A 282 -13.19 32.51 -15.44
C ARG A 282 -12.05 33.17 -14.68
N ARG A 283 -11.81 32.78 -13.43
CA ARG A 283 -10.65 33.21 -12.64
C ARG A 283 -9.79 32.00 -12.28
N ILE A 284 -8.53 32.03 -12.70
CA ILE A 284 -7.54 30.98 -12.47
C ILE A 284 -6.53 31.50 -11.45
N ASP A 285 -6.46 30.88 -10.28
CA ASP A 285 -5.48 31.19 -9.24
C ASP A 285 -4.32 30.19 -9.30
N LEU A 286 -3.13 30.70 -9.66
CA LEU A 286 -1.88 29.94 -9.78
C LEU A 286 -0.92 30.21 -8.60
N ALA A 287 -1.40 30.81 -7.51
CA ALA A 287 -0.55 31.18 -6.38
C ALA A 287 0.04 29.97 -5.63
N SER A 288 -0.63 28.82 -5.69
CA SER A 288 -0.20 27.54 -5.11
C SER A 288 0.01 26.51 -6.22
N HIS A 289 0.65 25.39 -5.89
CA HIS A 289 0.76 24.23 -6.77
C HIS A 289 -0.58 23.52 -7.05
N ILE A 290 -1.63 23.83 -6.27
CA ILE A 290 -3.01 23.45 -6.54
C ILE A 290 -3.68 24.60 -7.29
N VAL A 291 -4.00 24.39 -8.56
CA VAL A 291 -4.64 25.40 -9.40
C VAL A 291 -6.13 25.43 -9.08
N LYS A 292 -6.63 26.58 -8.64
CA LYS A 292 -8.05 26.78 -8.33
C LYS A 292 -8.68 27.59 -9.45
N VAL A 293 -9.75 27.08 -10.02
CA VAL A 293 -10.49 27.79 -11.07
C VAL A 293 -11.92 28.06 -10.62
N TYR A 294 -12.28 29.33 -10.64
CA TYR A 294 -13.63 29.82 -10.37
C TYR A 294 -14.26 30.22 -11.70
N LEU A 295 -15.37 29.58 -12.06
CA LEU A 295 -16.19 29.89 -13.23
C LEU A 295 -17.52 30.47 -12.77
N THR A 296 -17.88 31.62 -13.30
CA THR A 296 -19.21 32.21 -13.11
C THR A 296 -19.91 32.24 -14.45
N PHE A 297 -20.98 31.46 -14.59
CA PHE A 297 -21.81 31.41 -15.79
C PHE A 297 -23.16 32.07 -15.55
N LYS A 298 -23.55 32.97 -16.44
CA LYS A 298 -24.95 33.41 -16.56
C LYS A 298 -25.61 32.65 -17.71
N VAL A 299 -26.32 31.59 -17.38
CA VAL A 299 -26.97 30.68 -18.35
C VAL A 299 -28.40 31.15 -18.59
N GLU A 300 -28.81 31.23 -19.86
CA GLU A 300 -30.13 31.63 -20.33
C GLU A 300 -30.74 30.49 -21.16
N ASN A 301 -32.01 30.16 -20.93
CA ASN A 301 -32.71 29.18 -21.76
C ASN A 301 -33.34 29.86 -22.98
N ALA A 302 -32.73 29.68 -24.15
CA ALA A 302 -33.26 30.18 -25.42
C ALA A 302 -34.22 29.18 -26.12
N GLY A 303 -34.38 27.98 -25.56
CA GLY A 303 -35.30 26.95 -26.04
C GLY A 303 -36.74 27.14 -25.60
N SER A 304 -37.66 26.40 -26.22
CA SER A 304 -39.08 26.35 -25.85
C SER A 304 -39.37 25.39 -24.70
N THR A 305 -38.48 24.43 -24.42
CA THR A 305 -38.62 23.44 -23.35
C THR A 305 -37.86 23.85 -22.09
N PRO A 306 -38.39 23.58 -20.88
CA PRO A 306 -37.65 23.80 -19.63
C PRO A 306 -36.40 22.92 -19.57
N ALA A 307 -35.28 23.50 -19.15
CA ALA A 307 -34.00 22.79 -19.01
C ALA A 307 -33.69 22.53 -17.53
N SER A 308 -33.52 21.26 -17.17
CA SER A 308 -33.19 20.85 -15.79
C SER A 308 -31.70 20.62 -15.56
N GLU A 309 -30.91 20.61 -16.64
CA GLU A 309 -29.52 20.19 -16.62
C GLU A 309 -28.65 21.16 -17.43
N VAL A 310 -27.44 21.40 -16.95
CA VAL A 310 -26.41 22.21 -17.62
C VAL A 310 -25.13 21.39 -17.73
N ILE A 311 -24.56 21.32 -18.92
CA ILE A 311 -23.37 20.50 -19.20
C ILE A 311 -22.11 21.37 -19.19
N LEU A 312 -21.11 20.95 -18.43
CA LEU A 312 -19.75 21.47 -18.46
C LEU A 312 -18.87 20.58 -19.33
N ALA A 313 -18.00 21.19 -20.12
CA ALA A 313 -17.04 20.51 -20.98
C ALA A 313 -15.61 20.76 -20.48
N PHE A 314 -14.80 19.71 -20.44
CA PHE A 314 -13.38 19.77 -20.10
C PHE A 314 -12.54 19.05 -21.15
N PRO A 315 -11.38 19.61 -21.55
CA PRO A 315 -10.38 18.87 -22.30
C PRO A 315 -9.92 17.62 -21.54
N THR A 316 -9.58 16.54 -22.25
CA THR A 316 -9.02 15.31 -21.65
C THR A 316 -7.82 15.60 -20.77
N THR A 317 -6.90 16.44 -21.24
CA THR A 317 -5.70 16.84 -20.51
C THR A 317 -6.01 17.48 -19.16
N GLN A 318 -7.15 18.16 -19.01
CA GLN A 318 -7.54 18.74 -17.72
C GLN A 318 -8.21 17.71 -16.81
N VAL A 319 -8.97 16.78 -17.38
CA VAL A 319 -9.68 15.75 -16.61
C VAL A 319 -8.73 14.83 -15.87
N ASP A 320 -7.59 14.49 -16.46
CA ASP A 320 -6.56 13.67 -15.80
C ASP A 320 -6.00 14.34 -14.54
N HIS A 321 -6.03 15.67 -14.50
CA HIS A 321 -5.54 16.51 -13.40
C HIS A 321 -6.65 16.97 -12.44
N LEU A 322 -7.91 16.68 -12.76
CA LEU A 322 -9.09 17.19 -12.07
C LEU A 322 -9.32 16.45 -10.75
N ALA A 323 -9.26 17.17 -9.63
CA ALA A 323 -9.45 16.60 -8.30
C ALA A 323 -10.92 16.65 -7.84
N THR A 324 -11.60 17.77 -8.11
CA THR A 324 -13.01 17.96 -7.74
C THR A 324 -13.66 19.05 -8.60
N VAL A 325 -14.98 18.95 -8.76
CA VAL A 325 -15.85 19.96 -9.37
C VAL A 325 -17.03 20.18 -8.42
N GLU A 326 -17.20 21.41 -7.98
CA GLU A 326 -18.33 21.83 -7.15
C GLU A 326 -19.10 22.92 -7.89
N ALA A 327 -20.42 22.78 -7.96
CA ALA A 327 -21.30 23.78 -8.56
C ALA A 327 -22.25 24.36 -7.50
N LEU A 328 -22.39 25.68 -7.51
CA LEU A 328 -23.27 26.44 -6.64
C LEU A 328 -24.21 27.29 -7.52
N ALA A 329 -25.48 27.36 -7.17
CA ALA A 329 -26.42 28.30 -7.78
C ALA A 329 -26.82 29.38 -6.79
N THR A 330 -26.93 30.62 -7.26
CA THR A 330 -27.47 31.73 -6.46
C THR A 330 -29.00 31.65 -6.42
N LYS A 331 -29.61 31.57 -5.22
CA LYS A 331 -31.06 31.67 -5.03
C LYS A 331 -31.40 32.91 -4.19
N GLY A 332 -32.20 33.83 -4.72
CA GLY A 332 -32.78 34.97 -4.00
C GLY A 332 -32.68 36.33 -4.71
N LYS A 333 -33.58 37.28 -4.38
CA LYS A 333 -33.54 38.67 -4.88
C LYS A 333 -32.65 39.54 -3.98
N ARG A 334 -31.53 40.06 -4.52
CA ARG A 334 -30.65 41.20 -4.13
C ARG A 334 -30.27 41.47 -2.64
N LYS A 335 -30.93 40.93 -1.61
CA LYS A 335 -30.62 41.15 -0.17
C LYS A 335 -30.49 39.88 0.69
N LYS A 336 -30.88 38.71 0.17
CA LYS A 336 -30.62 37.39 0.79
C LYS A 336 -30.30 36.38 -0.32
N THR A 337 -29.06 36.40 -0.81
CA THR A 337 -28.58 35.40 -1.77
C THR A 337 -28.10 34.20 -0.99
N THR A 338 -28.75 33.04 -1.12
CA THR A 338 -28.24 31.76 -0.59
C THR A 338 -27.66 30.94 -1.74
N LEU A 339 -26.44 30.44 -1.56
CA LEU A 339 -25.77 29.53 -2.50
C LEU A 339 -26.23 28.10 -2.23
N ILE A 340 -26.68 27.40 -3.27
CA ILE A 340 -27.14 26.00 -3.19
C ILE A 340 -26.15 25.11 -3.93
N ARG A 341 -25.61 24.11 -3.24
CA ARG A 341 -24.76 23.07 -3.84
C ARG A 341 -25.60 22.21 -4.78
N LEU A 342 -25.15 22.11 -6.03
CA LEU A 342 -25.78 21.30 -7.07
C LEU A 342 -25.05 19.97 -7.22
N GLU A 343 -25.79 18.96 -7.68
CA GLU A 343 -25.22 17.65 -7.98
C GLU A 343 -24.47 17.71 -9.31
N VAL A 344 -23.24 17.20 -9.33
CA VAL A 344 -22.38 17.15 -10.52
C VAL A 344 -22.04 15.69 -10.80
N LYS A 345 -22.40 15.20 -11.99
CA LYS A 345 -22.14 13.81 -12.40
C LYS A 345 -21.29 13.77 -13.68
N PRO A 346 -20.26 12.92 -13.75
CA PRO A 346 -19.61 12.62 -15.02
C PRO A 346 -20.64 12.08 -16.02
N THR A 347 -20.59 12.52 -17.27
CA THR A 347 -21.51 12.10 -18.32
C THR A 347 -20.74 11.80 -19.59
N GLU A 348 -21.00 10.64 -20.19
CA GLU A 348 -20.46 10.29 -21.50
C GLU A 348 -21.49 10.63 -22.57
N LEU A 349 -21.16 11.58 -23.45
CA LEU A 349 -21.95 11.89 -24.63
C LEU A 349 -21.29 11.19 -25.84
N PRO A 350 -22.05 10.42 -26.65
CA PRO A 350 -21.49 9.60 -27.72
C PRO A 350 -20.84 10.38 -28.87
N ASP A 351 -21.17 11.67 -29.04
CA ASP A 351 -20.64 12.53 -30.12
C ASP A 351 -19.77 13.68 -29.56
N ALA A 352 -18.81 13.37 -28.68
CA ALA A 352 -17.90 14.35 -28.11
C ALA A 352 -16.85 14.81 -29.15
N PRO A 353 -16.76 16.11 -29.50
CA PRO A 353 -15.65 16.61 -30.31
C PRO A 353 -14.33 16.45 -29.55
N ASN A 354 -13.25 16.05 -30.22
CA ASN A 354 -11.87 16.04 -29.67
C ASN A 354 -11.71 15.38 -28.28
N ASP A 355 -12.37 14.24 -28.04
CA ASP A 355 -12.33 13.47 -26.78
C ASP A 355 -12.79 14.25 -25.53
N THR A 356 -13.55 15.33 -25.70
CA THR A 356 -14.03 16.17 -24.59
C THR A 356 -14.84 15.35 -23.58
N ARG A 357 -14.56 15.52 -22.28
CA ARG A 357 -15.31 14.87 -21.20
C ARG A 357 -16.31 15.86 -20.59
N TYR A 358 -17.48 15.35 -20.23
CA TYR A 358 -18.59 16.18 -19.76
C TYR A 358 -18.95 15.90 -18.30
N PHE A 359 -19.40 16.96 -17.64
CA PHE A 359 -19.99 16.90 -16.32
C PHE A 359 -21.34 17.59 -16.35
N THR A 360 -22.38 16.90 -15.90
CA THR A 360 -23.74 17.43 -15.87
C THR A 360 -24.04 18.00 -14.50
N ILE A 361 -24.49 19.24 -14.46
CA ILE A 361 -25.01 19.93 -13.29
C ILE A 361 -26.53 19.81 -13.29
N SER A 362 -27.10 19.15 -12.28
CA SER A 362 -28.55 19.07 -12.10
C SER A 362 -29.07 20.31 -11.36
N LEU A 363 -29.99 21.06 -11.99
CA LEU A 363 -30.60 22.24 -11.40
C LEU A 363 -31.72 21.84 -10.42
N ALA A 364 -31.78 22.49 -9.26
CA ALA A 364 -32.82 22.23 -8.27
C ALA A 364 -34.24 22.58 -8.78
N ASN A 365 -34.34 23.62 -9.61
CA ASN A 365 -35.56 24.03 -10.30
C ASN A 365 -35.27 24.07 -11.81
N PRO A 366 -36.13 23.51 -12.68
CA PRO A 366 -35.98 23.63 -14.12
C PRO A 366 -36.02 25.09 -14.58
N LEU A 367 -35.15 25.44 -15.51
CA LEU A 367 -35.05 26.78 -16.09
C LEU A 367 -36.07 26.93 -17.23
N ASN A 368 -37.06 27.80 -17.05
CA ASN A 368 -38.09 28.02 -18.06
C ASN A 368 -37.56 28.82 -19.27
N SER A 369 -38.30 28.82 -20.38
CA SER A 369 -37.94 29.59 -21.58
C SER A 369 -37.78 31.08 -21.25
N GLY A 370 -36.64 31.67 -21.65
CA GLY A 370 -36.28 33.06 -21.37
C GLY A 370 -35.80 33.35 -19.94
N GLU A 371 -35.79 32.35 -19.05
CA GLU A 371 -35.26 32.50 -17.69
C GLU A 371 -33.73 32.40 -17.68
N SER A 372 -33.08 33.09 -16.74
CA SER A 372 -31.63 33.01 -16.56
C SER A 372 -31.24 32.69 -15.12
N ILE A 373 -30.16 31.95 -14.96
CA ILE A 373 -29.58 31.56 -13.68
C ILE A 373 -28.08 31.84 -13.67
N THR A 374 -27.56 32.23 -12.51
CA THR A 374 -26.12 32.37 -12.28
C THR A 374 -25.59 31.14 -11.55
N LEU A 375 -24.61 30.48 -12.16
CA LEU A 375 -23.92 29.32 -11.64
C LEU A 375 -22.47 29.69 -11.32
N GLU A 376 -22.03 29.38 -10.11
CA GLU A 376 -20.64 29.48 -9.66
C GLU A 376 -20.07 28.06 -9.58
N VAL A 377 -19.10 27.76 -10.43
CA VAL A 377 -18.43 26.45 -10.47
C VAL A 377 -16.99 26.62 -9.99
N LEU A 378 -16.61 25.86 -8.98
CA LEU A 378 -15.24 25.74 -8.50
C LEU A 378 -14.70 24.38 -8.92
N TYR A 379 -13.59 24.36 -9.64
CA TYR A 379 -12.84 23.13 -9.86
C TYR A 379 -11.37 23.30 -9.54
N LEU A 380 -10.76 22.22 -9.06
CA LEU A 380 -9.36 22.20 -8.63
C LEU A 380 -8.58 21.25 -9.52
N LEU A 381 -7.48 21.75 -10.07
CA LEU A 381 -6.53 20.98 -10.85
C LEU A 381 -5.24 20.76 -10.04
N THR A 382 -4.69 19.57 -10.18
CA THR A 382 -3.46 19.10 -9.52
C THR A 382 -2.45 18.71 -10.58
N HIS A 383 -1.15 18.80 -10.29
CA HIS A 383 -0.09 18.43 -11.23
C HIS A 383 -0.16 19.15 -12.59
N SER A 384 -0.81 20.32 -12.67
CA SER A 384 -0.94 21.11 -13.91
C SER A 384 0.13 22.17 -14.09
N LEU A 385 0.99 22.38 -13.08
CA LEU A 385 2.14 23.29 -13.15
C LEU A 385 3.40 22.50 -13.42
N GLU A 386 4.03 22.76 -14.55
CA GLU A 386 5.25 22.07 -15.00
C GLU A 386 6.48 22.92 -14.66
N PRO A 387 7.43 22.45 -13.83
CA PRO A 387 8.66 23.18 -13.59
C PRO A 387 9.50 23.33 -14.86
N PHE A 388 9.87 24.57 -15.19
CA PHE A 388 10.68 24.90 -16.36
C PHE A 388 11.63 26.07 -16.05
N PRO A 389 12.94 25.83 -15.87
CA PRO A 389 13.64 24.57 -16.13
C PRO A 389 13.25 23.46 -15.15
N ALA A 390 13.34 22.20 -15.61
CA ALA A 390 12.98 21.03 -14.81
C ALA A 390 13.93 20.78 -13.63
N GLU A 391 15.16 21.32 -13.68
CA GLU A 391 16.14 21.25 -12.62
C GLU A 391 16.72 22.63 -12.34
N ILE A 392 16.88 22.98 -11.05
CA ILE A 392 17.39 24.27 -10.58
C ILE A 392 18.46 24.10 -9.50
N GLY A 393 19.42 25.01 -9.48
CA GLY A 393 20.40 25.14 -8.41
C GLY A 393 19.78 25.58 -7.09
N GLN A 394 20.54 25.47 -5.99
CA GLN A 394 20.06 25.80 -4.64
C GLN A 394 19.59 27.26 -4.48
N SER A 395 20.23 28.21 -5.18
CA SER A 395 19.94 29.65 -5.11
C SER A 395 19.09 30.18 -6.27
N GLU A 396 18.66 29.30 -7.18
CA GLU A 396 17.89 29.68 -8.36
C GLU A 396 16.38 29.69 -8.02
N PRO A 397 15.62 30.68 -8.54
CA PRO A 397 14.18 30.70 -8.35
C PRO A 397 13.50 29.57 -9.15
N GLN A 398 12.39 29.07 -8.62
CA GLN A 398 11.57 28.10 -9.32
C GLN A 398 10.64 28.81 -10.30
N LEU A 399 10.79 28.49 -11.58
CA LEU A 399 9.91 28.94 -12.66
C LEU A 399 9.03 27.76 -13.11
N VAL A 400 7.76 28.03 -13.42
CA VAL A 400 6.78 27.01 -13.82
C VAL A 400 5.98 27.48 -15.03
N ILE A 401 5.55 26.51 -15.84
CA ILE A 401 4.67 26.71 -16.98
C ILE A 401 3.27 26.20 -16.63
N TYR A 402 2.27 27.01 -16.95
CA TYR A 402 0.86 26.62 -16.95
C TYR A 402 0.31 26.66 -18.38
N ARG A 403 -0.42 25.60 -18.75
CA ARG A 403 -1.02 25.43 -20.08
C ARG A 403 -2.54 25.31 -19.94
N ASP A 404 -3.28 26.14 -20.66
CA ASP A 404 -4.75 26.09 -20.73
C ASP A 404 -5.19 26.77 -22.06
N SER A 405 -6.44 27.20 -22.17
CA SER A 405 -6.99 28.00 -23.25
C SER A 405 -7.45 29.36 -22.70
N ALA A 406 -7.31 30.46 -23.45
CA ALA A 406 -7.86 31.77 -23.11
C ALA A 406 -9.39 31.82 -23.21
N LEU A 407 -9.98 30.94 -24.03
CA LEU A 407 -11.43 30.75 -24.16
C LEU A 407 -11.89 29.58 -23.28
N ILE A 408 -13.09 29.70 -22.72
CA ILE A 408 -13.75 28.65 -21.94
C ILE A 408 -14.33 27.63 -22.92
N LEU A 409 -13.93 26.37 -22.77
CA LEU A 409 -14.50 25.28 -23.54
C LEU A 409 -15.95 25.05 -23.08
N SER A 410 -16.92 25.29 -23.96
CA SER A 410 -18.33 25.11 -23.67
C SER A 410 -19.06 24.43 -24.82
N PRO A 411 -20.01 23.50 -24.56
CA PRO A 411 -20.87 22.93 -25.59
C PRO A 411 -21.96 23.91 -26.05
N TYR A 412 -22.11 25.03 -25.34
CA TYR A 412 -23.10 26.07 -25.62
C TYR A 412 -22.46 27.28 -26.28
N HIS A 413 -23.29 28.07 -26.95
CA HIS A 413 -22.88 29.35 -27.51
C HIS A 413 -22.62 30.38 -26.41
N VAL A 414 -21.52 31.13 -26.49
CA VAL A 414 -21.10 32.09 -25.45
C VAL A 414 -21.12 33.51 -26.02
N LYS A 415 -22.03 34.36 -25.53
CA LYS A 415 -22.18 35.75 -25.99
C LYS A 415 -20.99 36.63 -25.57
N GLN A 416 -20.55 36.50 -24.33
CA GLN A 416 -19.43 37.26 -23.79
C GLN A 416 -18.66 36.40 -22.79
N GLN A 417 -17.32 36.48 -22.82
CA GLN A 417 -16.48 35.81 -21.84
C GLN A 417 -15.20 36.57 -21.51
N THR A 418 -14.73 36.41 -20.28
CA THR A 418 -13.48 37.00 -19.79
C THR A 418 -12.72 35.99 -18.93
N THR A 419 -11.40 35.89 -19.12
CA THR A 419 -10.54 35.03 -18.29
C THR A 419 -9.52 35.89 -17.54
N PHE A 420 -9.44 35.73 -16.23
CA PHE A 420 -8.45 36.32 -15.35
C PHE A 420 -7.50 35.24 -14.83
N LEU A 421 -6.21 35.52 -14.87
CA LEU A 421 -5.17 34.62 -14.40
C LEU A 421 -4.31 35.35 -13.37
N LYS A 422 -4.29 34.84 -12.15
CA LYS A 422 -3.54 35.40 -11.02
C LYS A 422 -2.28 34.58 -10.77
N THR A 423 -1.15 35.24 -10.83
CA THR A 423 0.17 34.68 -10.54
C THR A 423 0.59 34.95 -9.09
N PRO A 424 1.47 34.13 -8.48
CA PRO A 424 1.95 34.34 -7.10
C PRO A 424 2.81 35.60 -6.96
N SER A 425 3.49 36.03 -8.03
CA SER A 425 4.38 37.19 -8.03
C SER A 425 4.24 37.98 -9.32
N THR A 426 4.76 39.22 -9.34
CA THR A 426 4.76 40.05 -10.56
C THR A 426 5.78 39.60 -11.59
N LYS A 427 6.60 38.58 -11.29
CA LYS A 427 7.66 38.07 -12.16
C LYS A 427 7.10 36.99 -13.08
N VAL A 428 6.76 37.41 -14.30
CA VAL A 428 6.30 36.54 -15.39
C VAL A 428 7.32 36.68 -16.50
N GLU A 429 7.93 35.56 -16.88
CA GLU A 429 8.94 35.47 -17.94
C GLU A 429 8.31 35.64 -19.32
N SER A 430 7.24 34.89 -19.59
CA SER A 430 6.49 34.99 -20.85
C SER A 430 5.04 34.57 -20.66
N PHE A 431 4.17 35.10 -21.52
CA PHE A 431 2.77 34.69 -21.60
C PHE A 431 2.26 34.87 -23.03
N THR A 432 1.35 33.99 -23.48
CA THR A 432 0.73 34.10 -24.80
C THR A 432 -0.15 35.36 -24.86
N THR A 433 -0.01 36.18 -25.90
CA THR A 433 -0.87 37.35 -26.13
C THR A 433 -2.02 36.98 -27.06
N VAL A 434 -3.25 37.06 -26.58
CA VAL A 434 -4.48 36.86 -27.37
C VAL A 434 -5.31 38.14 -27.27
N GLU A 435 -5.34 38.95 -28.32
CA GLU A 435 -5.95 40.28 -28.24
C GLU A 435 -7.49 40.22 -28.02
N PRO A 436 -8.05 41.00 -27.08
CA PRO A 436 -7.36 41.92 -26.17
C PRO A 436 -6.80 41.20 -24.91
N THR A 437 -5.53 41.46 -24.58
CA THR A 437 -4.88 40.99 -23.34
C THR A 437 -4.36 42.19 -22.55
N TYR A 438 -4.60 42.21 -21.24
CA TYR A 438 -4.12 43.25 -20.32
C TYR A 438 -3.40 42.63 -19.14
N ARG A 439 -2.30 43.24 -18.69
CA ARG A 439 -1.58 42.80 -17.48
C ARG A 439 -1.49 43.94 -16.49
N ALA A 440 -1.86 43.67 -15.24
CA ALA A 440 -1.77 44.62 -14.14
C ALA A 440 -1.26 43.89 -12.88
N GLY A 441 -0.04 44.22 -12.44
CA GLY A 441 0.57 43.59 -11.27
C GLY A 441 0.73 42.07 -11.45
N THR A 442 0.05 41.30 -10.59
CA THR A 442 0.06 39.83 -10.60
C THR A 442 -1.07 39.21 -11.44
N GLU A 443 -1.95 40.02 -12.01
CA GLU A 443 -3.13 39.57 -12.76
C GLU A 443 -2.95 39.81 -14.27
N ILE A 444 -3.31 38.80 -15.06
CA ILE A 444 -3.37 38.83 -16.52
C ILE A 444 -4.82 38.60 -16.92
N LYS A 445 -5.40 39.54 -17.65
CA LYS A 445 -6.77 39.52 -18.16
C LYS A 445 -6.77 39.24 -19.67
N TYR A 446 -7.54 38.24 -20.07
CA TYR A 446 -7.82 37.88 -21.45
C TYR A 446 -9.28 38.18 -21.78
N GLY A 447 -9.51 38.93 -22.86
CA GLY A 447 -10.83 39.39 -23.25
C GLY A 447 -11.19 40.77 -22.65
N PRO A 448 -12.44 41.23 -22.83
CA PRO A 448 -13.61 40.42 -23.18
C PRO A 448 -13.57 39.89 -24.61
N TYR A 449 -13.98 38.64 -24.80
CA TYR A 449 -14.24 38.05 -26.11
C TYR A 449 -15.74 37.93 -26.30
N GLU A 450 -16.21 38.44 -27.43
CA GLU A 450 -17.62 38.42 -27.80
C GLU A 450 -17.90 37.30 -28.81
N ASP A 451 -19.15 36.82 -28.78
CA ASP A 451 -19.82 35.97 -29.77
C ASP A 451 -18.99 34.76 -30.23
N ARG A 452 -18.84 33.77 -29.34
CA ARG A 452 -18.02 32.58 -29.58
C ARG A 452 -18.87 31.32 -29.79
N PRO A 453 -18.61 30.57 -30.88
CA PRO A 453 -19.32 29.34 -31.16
C PRO A 453 -18.98 28.25 -30.12
N PRO A 454 -19.85 27.23 -29.99
CA PRO A 454 -19.56 26.04 -29.20
C PRO A 454 -18.20 25.43 -29.52
N TYR A 455 -17.54 24.90 -28.48
CA TYR A 455 -16.23 24.23 -28.55
C TYR A 455 -15.07 25.10 -29.09
N SER A 456 -15.19 26.42 -29.00
CA SER A 456 -14.08 27.32 -29.31
C SER A 456 -12.95 27.20 -28.28
N SER A 457 -11.71 27.22 -28.77
CA SER A 457 -10.49 27.11 -27.95
C SER A 457 -9.39 28.01 -28.50
N SER A 458 -8.58 28.59 -27.62
CA SER A 458 -7.44 29.43 -28.00
C SER A 458 -6.29 29.14 -27.02
N PRO A 459 -5.22 28.45 -27.43
CA PRO A 459 -4.21 27.96 -26.51
C PRO A 459 -3.47 29.09 -25.79
N LEU A 460 -3.21 28.87 -24.51
CA LEU A 460 -2.65 29.81 -23.55
C LEU A 460 -1.48 29.12 -22.84
N LEU A 461 -0.34 29.81 -22.79
CA LEU A 461 0.85 29.38 -22.06
C LEU A 461 1.35 30.55 -21.21
N VAL A 462 1.58 30.31 -19.92
CA VAL A 462 2.17 31.31 -19.01
C VAL A 462 3.36 30.70 -18.29
N HIS A 463 4.50 31.38 -18.35
CA HIS A 463 5.74 31.01 -17.68
C HIS A 463 6.09 32.06 -16.62
N PHE A 464 6.13 31.67 -15.34
CA PHE A 464 6.23 32.60 -14.23
C PHE A 464 6.98 32.01 -13.02
N GLU A 465 7.45 32.89 -12.13
CA GLU A 465 8.12 32.48 -10.89
C GLU A 465 7.11 32.02 -9.84
N ASN A 466 7.27 30.80 -9.35
CA ASN A 466 6.51 30.24 -8.26
C ASN A 466 7.43 29.47 -7.29
N ASN A 467 7.89 30.16 -6.24
CA ASN A 467 8.71 29.57 -5.19
C ASN A 467 7.87 28.91 -4.06
N SER A 468 6.56 28.74 -4.24
CA SER A 468 5.81 27.93 -3.27
C SER A 468 6.32 26.48 -3.30
N PRO A 469 6.43 25.82 -2.14
CA PRO A 469 6.89 24.44 -2.10
C PRO A 469 5.76 23.49 -2.55
N PHE A 470 6.06 22.61 -3.50
CA PHE A 470 5.06 21.74 -4.14
C PHE A 470 4.93 20.44 -3.35
N ALA A 471 3.96 20.41 -2.43
CA ALA A 471 3.82 19.38 -1.41
C ALA A 471 2.91 18.25 -1.88
N VAL A 472 3.50 17.20 -2.45
CA VAL A 472 2.78 16.04 -2.96
C VAL A 472 3.05 14.84 -2.08
N VAL A 473 2.00 14.28 -1.49
CA VAL A 473 2.05 13.02 -0.77
C VAL A 473 1.65 11.91 -1.77
N GLU A 474 2.62 11.11 -2.20
CA GLU A 474 2.38 10.02 -3.16
C GLU A 474 1.41 8.99 -2.57
N GLU A 475 1.59 8.65 -1.29
CA GLU A 475 0.71 7.75 -0.55
C GLU A 475 0.56 8.21 0.90
N LEU A 476 -0.70 8.33 1.34
CA LEU A 476 -1.08 8.54 2.73
C LEU A 476 -1.94 7.37 3.21
N VAL A 477 -1.43 6.62 4.18
CA VAL A 477 -2.20 5.58 4.86
C VAL A 477 -2.57 6.10 6.25
N ARG A 478 -3.85 6.36 6.47
CA ARG A 478 -4.40 6.76 7.77
C ARG A 478 -5.13 5.59 8.38
N GLU A 479 -4.67 5.14 9.54
CA GLU A 479 -5.35 4.15 10.36
C GLU A 479 -6.00 4.81 11.58
N ILE A 480 -7.28 4.55 11.79
CA ILE A 480 -8.08 5.03 12.91
C ILE A 480 -8.57 3.81 13.69
N GLU A 481 -7.94 3.55 14.83
CA GLU A 481 -8.29 2.43 15.70
C GLU A 481 -9.22 2.88 16.82
N ILE A 482 -10.41 2.28 16.87
CA ILE A 482 -11.42 2.57 17.88
C ILE A 482 -11.28 1.56 19.02
N SER A 483 -11.01 2.05 20.23
CA SER A 483 -11.03 1.24 21.45
C SER A 483 -12.18 1.68 22.36
N HIS A 484 -13.13 0.79 22.61
CA HIS A 484 -14.22 1.05 23.56
C HIS A 484 -13.75 1.18 25.02
N TRP A 485 -12.48 0.87 25.31
CA TRP A 485 -11.85 1.18 26.59
C TRP A 485 -11.58 2.69 26.80
N GLY A 486 -11.80 3.53 25.78
CA GLY A 486 -11.91 4.98 25.93
C GLY A 486 -11.05 5.85 25.00
N ASN A 487 -10.33 5.27 24.04
CA ASN A 487 -9.42 5.99 23.16
C ASN A 487 -9.70 5.70 21.68
N VAL A 488 -9.49 6.70 20.83
CA VAL A 488 -9.34 6.55 19.39
C VAL A 488 -7.87 6.85 19.06
N GLN A 489 -7.16 5.84 18.57
CA GLN A 489 -5.77 5.98 18.19
C GLN A 489 -5.66 6.21 16.68
N VAL A 490 -5.05 7.32 16.27
CA VAL A 490 -4.81 7.60 14.86
C VAL A 490 -3.32 7.45 14.55
N THR A 491 -3.02 6.78 13.45
CA THR A 491 -1.67 6.62 12.92
C THR A 491 -1.67 6.92 11.43
N GLU A 492 -0.85 7.86 10.99
CA GLU A 492 -0.78 8.33 9.62
C GLU A 492 0.62 8.14 9.08
N GLN A 493 0.75 7.43 7.97
CA GLN A 493 2.02 7.17 7.30
C GLN A 493 2.06 7.98 6.00
N TYR A 494 3.08 8.81 5.86
CA TYR A 494 3.26 9.74 4.76
C TYR A 494 4.45 9.34 3.90
N THR A 495 4.24 9.33 2.58
CA THR A 495 5.31 9.37 1.58
C THR A 495 5.28 10.72 0.88
N LEU A 496 5.98 11.71 1.43
CA LEU A 496 6.00 13.09 0.93
C LEU A 496 7.12 13.28 -0.10
N VAL A 497 6.81 13.99 -1.18
CA VAL A 497 7.73 14.36 -2.24
C VAL A 497 7.59 15.84 -2.54
N HIS A 498 8.71 16.52 -2.74
CA HIS A 498 8.69 17.85 -3.32
C HIS A 498 8.59 17.76 -4.85
N ALA A 499 7.42 18.01 -5.42
CA ALA A 499 7.16 17.87 -6.87
C ALA A 499 7.59 19.09 -7.71
N GLY A 500 8.37 20.01 -7.14
CA GLY A 500 8.86 21.20 -7.82
C GLY A 500 10.06 20.90 -8.72
N ALA A 501 10.73 21.96 -9.18
CA ALA A 501 11.94 21.83 -10.00
C ALA A 501 13.02 21.06 -9.24
N ARG A 502 13.58 20.01 -9.85
CA ARG A 502 14.53 19.10 -9.20
C ARG A 502 15.80 19.82 -8.81
N HIS A 503 16.36 19.47 -7.66
CA HIS A 503 17.64 20.06 -7.25
C HIS A 503 18.79 19.61 -8.15
N LYS A 504 19.55 20.57 -8.67
CA LYS A 504 20.75 20.39 -9.47
C LYS A 504 21.99 20.86 -8.73
N GLY A 505 23.05 20.07 -8.80
CA GLY A 505 24.34 20.41 -8.20
C GLY A 505 24.49 19.90 -6.76
N VAL A 506 25.34 20.57 -6.00
CA VAL A 506 25.68 20.18 -4.62
C VAL A 506 24.85 21.00 -3.64
N PHE A 507 24.29 20.32 -2.64
CA PHE A 507 23.67 21.00 -1.51
C PHE A 507 24.75 21.54 -0.55
N SER A 508 24.76 22.85 -0.35
CA SER A 508 25.62 23.54 0.61
C SER A 508 24.81 23.97 1.83
N ARG A 509 25.10 23.33 2.97
CA ARG A 509 24.46 23.68 4.25
C ARG A 509 24.81 25.10 4.69
N VAL A 510 26.04 25.54 4.44
CA VAL A 510 26.51 26.89 4.81
C VAL A 510 25.71 27.94 4.05
N ASP A 511 25.54 27.74 2.74
CA ASP A 511 24.76 28.67 1.91
C ASP A 511 23.29 28.67 2.31
N TYR A 512 22.72 27.50 2.57
CA TYR A 512 21.34 27.37 3.03
C TYR A 512 21.09 28.14 4.32
N GLN A 513 21.97 27.98 5.32
CA GLN A 513 21.81 28.60 6.64
C GLN A 513 22.12 30.10 6.64
N SER A 514 23.01 30.57 5.77
CA SER A 514 23.36 31.98 5.70
C SER A 514 22.21 32.86 5.18
N ARG A 515 21.45 32.37 4.18
CA ARG A 515 20.31 33.07 3.57
C ARG A 515 19.20 32.10 3.15
N PRO A 516 18.42 31.54 4.11
CA PRO A 516 17.43 30.51 3.81
C PRO A 516 16.34 30.95 2.82
N SER A 517 15.89 32.21 2.91
CA SER A 517 14.85 32.75 2.03
C SER A 517 15.29 32.89 0.57
N PHE A 518 16.58 32.85 0.29
CA PHE A 518 17.14 32.97 -1.06
C PHE A 518 17.72 31.63 -1.54
N ASN A 519 18.60 31.03 -0.75
CA ASN A 519 19.28 29.75 -1.05
C ASN A 519 18.42 28.50 -0.75
N GLY A 520 17.11 28.69 -0.65
CA GLY A 520 16.16 27.65 -0.25
C GLY A 520 14.72 28.09 -0.46
N ALA A 521 14.48 29.09 -1.32
CA ALA A 521 13.19 29.76 -1.46
C ALA A 521 12.05 28.78 -1.80
N SER A 522 12.32 27.78 -2.65
CA SER A 522 11.36 26.75 -3.06
C SER A 522 11.30 25.54 -2.12
N SER A 523 12.25 25.41 -1.16
CA SER A 523 12.36 24.22 -0.32
C SER A 523 11.38 24.20 0.86
N PHE A 524 11.10 23.01 1.38
CA PHE A 524 10.36 22.86 2.64
C PHE A 524 11.27 23.11 3.84
N ARG A 525 10.90 24.10 4.67
CA ARG A 525 11.52 24.29 5.98
C ARG A 525 10.73 23.61 7.10
N TYR A 526 9.43 23.82 7.11
CA TYR A 526 8.49 23.20 8.04
C TYR A 526 7.20 22.86 7.30
N LEU A 527 6.45 21.91 7.84
CA LEU A 527 5.11 21.54 7.41
C LEU A 527 4.16 21.75 8.58
N LEU A 528 2.95 22.23 8.29
CA LEU A 528 1.93 22.46 9.32
C LEU A 528 0.78 21.48 9.15
N ALA A 529 0.59 20.62 10.14
CA ALA A 529 -0.57 19.73 10.25
C ALA A 529 -1.63 20.35 11.17
N ARG A 530 -2.88 20.41 10.71
CA ARG A 530 -4.04 20.75 11.55
C ARG A 530 -4.71 19.47 12.03
N LEU A 531 -4.49 19.16 13.30
CA LEU A 531 -5.05 18.01 13.98
C LEU A 531 -6.35 18.38 14.73
N PRO A 532 -7.18 17.40 15.10
CA PRO A 532 -8.37 17.64 15.91
C PRO A 532 -8.05 18.29 17.27
N PRO A 533 -9.03 18.89 17.96
CA PRO A 533 -8.84 19.38 19.33
C PRO A 533 -8.55 18.22 20.30
N ARG A 534 -7.97 18.56 21.45
CA ARG A 534 -7.69 17.63 22.58
C ARG A 534 -6.82 16.40 22.24
N VAL A 535 -5.97 16.50 21.22
CA VAL A 535 -4.96 15.46 20.95
C VAL A 535 -4.03 15.25 22.14
N HIS A 536 -3.69 14.00 22.40
CA HIS A 536 -2.68 13.61 23.38
C HIS A 536 -1.77 12.51 22.81
N SER A 537 -0.68 12.21 23.51
CA SER A 537 0.28 11.17 23.10
C SER A 537 0.75 11.32 21.65
N VAL A 538 0.96 12.55 21.19
CA VAL A 538 1.38 12.84 19.82
C VAL A 538 2.84 12.43 19.64
N TYR A 539 3.12 11.67 18.59
CA TYR A 539 4.48 11.29 18.21
C TYR A 539 4.72 11.54 16.71
N TYR A 540 5.95 11.91 16.40
CA TYR A 540 6.44 12.15 15.04
C TYR A 540 7.76 11.39 14.85
N ARG A 541 7.76 10.40 13.96
CA ARG A 541 8.90 9.50 13.77
C ARG A 541 9.07 9.14 12.30
N ASP A 542 10.26 8.72 11.92
CA ASP A 542 10.51 8.06 10.65
C ASP A 542 10.89 6.59 10.87
N GLU A 543 11.33 5.92 9.80
CA GLU A 543 11.74 4.52 9.84
C GLU A 543 12.94 4.28 10.76
N ILE A 544 13.83 5.28 10.93
CA ILE A 544 15.04 5.15 11.75
C ILE A 544 14.84 5.58 13.20
N GLY A 545 13.74 6.26 13.52
CA GLY A 545 13.34 6.54 14.90
C GLY A 545 12.64 7.88 15.09
N ASN A 546 12.66 8.37 16.33
CA ASN A 546 11.97 9.62 16.68
C ASN A 546 12.62 10.84 15.99
N ILE A 547 11.78 11.82 15.63
CA ILE A 547 12.22 13.14 15.16
C ILE A 547 11.79 14.17 16.19
N SER A 548 12.76 14.78 16.88
CA SER A 548 12.50 15.73 17.96
C SER A 548 12.14 17.14 17.47
N SER A 549 12.36 17.44 16.19
CA SER A 549 12.08 18.74 15.57
C SER A 549 10.60 18.89 15.21
N SER A 550 9.75 18.94 16.23
CA SER A 550 8.31 19.20 16.10
C SER A 550 7.80 20.07 17.24
N HIS A 551 6.80 20.90 16.94
CA HIS A 551 6.17 21.81 17.89
C HIS A 551 4.66 21.67 17.83
N LEU A 552 4.05 21.24 18.95
CA LEU A 552 2.61 21.10 19.08
C LEU A 552 2.01 22.28 19.85
N ARG A 553 1.09 23.01 19.22
CA ARG A 553 0.27 24.05 19.85
C ARG A 553 -1.16 23.56 19.95
N LYS A 554 -1.69 23.49 21.17
CA LYS A 554 -3.07 23.03 21.41
C LYS A 554 -3.97 24.24 21.63
N ASP A 555 -5.10 24.26 20.95
CA ASP A 555 -6.19 25.21 21.13
C ASP A 555 -7.49 24.43 21.42
N SER A 556 -8.45 25.11 22.02
CA SER A 556 -9.80 24.62 22.29
C SER A 556 -10.53 24.07 21.05
N ARG A 557 -10.26 24.66 19.88
CA ARG A 557 -10.94 24.31 18.61
C ARG A 557 -10.12 23.42 17.69
N LYS A 558 -8.79 23.44 17.82
CA LYS A 558 -7.86 22.74 16.91
C LYS A 558 -6.53 22.50 17.58
N SER A 559 -5.73 21.60 17.04
CA SER A 559 -4.32 21.46 17.43
C SER A 559 -3.45 21.63 16.20
N GLU A 560 -2.38 22.40 16.32
CA GLU A 560 -1.45 22.69 15.24
C GLU A 560 -0.11 22.02 15.55
N LEU A 561 0.28 21.08 14.70
CA LEU A 561 1.56 20.40 14.77
C LEU A 561 2.44 20.91 13.64
N GLU A 562 3.44 21.70 14.01
CA GLU A 562 4.50 22.15 13.12
C GLU A 562 5.62 21.10 13.14
N ILE A 563 5.94 20.51 12.00
CA ILE A 563 6.99 19.49 11.87
C ILE A 563 8.11 19.98 10.95
N GLU A 564 9.34 19.73 11.36
CA GLU A 564 10.52 19.94 10.53
C GLU A 564 11.12 18.58 10.18
N PRO A 565 11.16 18.20 8.89
CA PRO A 565 11.85 17.00 8.46
C PRO A 565 13.35 17.05 8.81
N ARG A 566 14.02 15.89 8.89
CA ARG A 566 15.46 15.80 9.26
C ARG A 566 16.39 16.62 8.36
N TYR A 567 15.95 16.90 7.14
CA TYR A 567 16.66 17.70 6.14
C TYR A 567 15.63 18.53 5.36
N PRO A 568 16.01 19.72 4.88
CA PRO A 568 15.14 20.50 4.01
C PRO A 568 14.82 19.70 2.75
N LEU A 569 13.58 19.70 2.30
CA LEU A 569 13.20 19.00 1.07
C LEU A 569 13.31 19.98 -0.09
N PHE A 570 14.29 19.76 -0.96
CA PHE A 570 14.37 20.41 -2.28
C PHE A 570 13.63 19.56 -3.32
N GLY A 571 13.36 20.14 -4.50
CA GLY A 571 12.61 19.44 -5.54
C GLY A 571 13.21 18.08 -5.91
N GLY A 572 12.33 17.09 -6.01
CA GLY A 572 12.67 15.67 -6.24
C GLY A 572 13.07 14.90 -4.98
N TRP A 573 13.30 15.55 -3.84
CA TRP A 573 13.60 14.83 -2.59
C TRP A 573 12.32 14.27 -1.98
N LYS A 574 12.46 13.13 -1.29
CA LYS A 574 11.36 12.39 -0.67
C LYS A 574 11.61 12.23 0.82
N ALA A 575 10.56 12.30 1.63
CA ALA A 575 10.60 11.96 3.05
C ALA A 575 9.45 11.02 3.40
N THR A 576 9.77 9.93 4.10
CA THR A 576 8.79 9.03 4.70
C THR A 576 8.74 9.27 6.21
N PHE A 577 7.56 9.44 6.77
CA PHE A 577 7.38 9.65 8.20
C PHE A 577 5.99 9.24 8.66
N VAL A 578 5.86 9.05 9.98
CA VAL A 578 4.64 8.67 10.66
C VAL A 578 4.28 9.73 11.69
N ILE A 579 3.03 10.16 11.66
CA ILE A 579 2.41 10.98 12.71
C ILE A 579 1.38 10.10 13.41
N GLY A 580 1.43 10.00 14.72
CA GLY A 580 0.37 9.32 15.47
C GLY A 580 -0.04 10.10 16.70
N TYR A 581 -1.29 9.95 17.09
CA TYR A 581 -1.90 10.69 18.20
C TYR A 581 -3.14 9.97 18.73
N GLY A 582 -3.40 10.17 20.03
CA GLY A 582 -4.60 9.68 20.71
C GLY A 582 -5.67 10.77 20.80
N LEU A 583 -6.92 10.32 20.78
CA LEU A 583 -8.12 11.15 20.86
C LEU A 583 -9.12 10.52 21.85
N PRO A 584 -9.79 11.36 22.66
CA PRO A 584 -10.83 10.87 23.56
C PRO A 584 -12.04 10.34 22.78
N LEU A 585 -12.46 9.11 23.07
CA LEU A 585 -13.51 8.39 22.32
C LEU A 585 -14.83 9.16 22.22
N GLN A 586 -15.25 9.80 23.30
CA GLN A 586 -16.52 10.50 23.45
C GLN A 586 -16.77 11.65 22.46
N ASP A 587 -15.72 12.18 21.83
CA ASP A 587 -15.84 13.27 20.85
C ASP A 587 -16.13 12.77 19.42
N PHE A 588 -15.80 11.51 19.15
CA PHE A 588 -15.78 10.96 17.80
C PHE A 588 -16.71 9.76 17.63
N LEU A 589 -17.07 9.09 18.73
CA LEU A 589 -17.99 7.96 18.72
C LEU A 589 -19.35 8.37 19.27
N PHE A 590 -20.40 8.08 18.50
CA PHE A 590 -21.77 8.45 18.81
C PHE A 590 -22.69 7.24 18.69
N GLU A 591 -23.84 7.30 19.38
CA GLU A 591 -24.88 6.27 19.31
C GLU A 591 -26.02 6.70 18.38
N SER A 592 -26.57 5.73 17.66
CA SER A 592 -27.75 5.84 16.79
C SER A 592 -28.86 4.93 17.33
N SER A 593 -30.06 5.03 16.78
CA SER A 593 -31.17 4.14 17.15
C SER A 593 -30.82 2.65 16.92
N GLY A 594 -31.16 1.80 17.91
CA GLY A 594 -31.09 0.33 17.81
C GLY A 594 -29.68 -0.28 17.94
N ASP A 595 -28.97 0.00 19.03
CA ASP A 595 -27.62 -0.54 19.35
C ASP A 595 -26.54 -0.28 18.28
N ARG A 596 -26.79 0.64 17.36
CA ARG A 596 -25.82 1.07 16.34
C ARG A 596 -24.98 2.22 16.87
N ARG A 597 -23.68 2.12 16.64
CA ARG A 597 -22.71 3.18 16.91
C ARG A 597 -22.12 3.67 15.61
N TYR A 598 -21.66 4.91 15.61
CA TYR A 598 -20.92 5.43 14.47
C TYR A 598 -19.75 6.30 14.88
N LEU A 599 -18.64 6.11 14.17
CA LEU A 599 -17.52 7.05 14.17
C LEU A 599 -17.88 8.22 13.26
N ASN A 600 -17.61 9.45 13.68
CA ASN A 600 -17.63 10.64 12.84
C ASN A 600 -16.23 11.25 12.81
N PHE A 601 -15.57 11.24 11.65
CA PHE A 601 -14.18 11.68 11.52
C PHE A 601 -13.94 12.42 10.21
N THR A 602 -12.79 13.08 10.06
CA THR A 602 -12.43 13.80 8.83
C THR A 602 -11.63 12.93 7.86
N PHE A 603 -11.97 12.99 6.57
CA PHE A 603 -11.38 12.11 5.56
C PHE A 603 -9.99 12.56 5.09
N GLY A 604 -9.80 13.86 4.83
CA GLY A 604 -8.65 14.38 4.08
C GLY A 604 -7.33 14.50 4.87
N CYS A 605 -6.26 14.86 4.16
CA CYS A 605 -4.93 15.10 4.73
C CYS A 605 -4.96 16.28 5.73
N PRO A 606 -4.31 16.16 6.90
CA PRO A 606 -4.25 17.26 7.87
C PRO A 606 -3.14 18.27 7.54
N LEU A 607 -2.19 17.92 6.67
CA LEU A 607 -1.14 18.83 6.19
C LEU A 607 -1.75 19.91 5.28
N LEU A 608 -1.44 21.16 5.58
CA LEU A 608 -1.92 22.30 4.80
C LEU A 608 -1.33 22.34 3.40
N GLU A 609 -2.16 22.75 2.44
CA GLU A 609 -1.76 22.93 1.03
C GLU A 609 -0.99 21.72 0.50
N THR A 610 -1.52 20.52 0.72
CA THR A 610 -0.95 19.28 0.18
C THR A 610 -1.89 18.66 -0.84
N VAL A 611 -1.30 18.08 -1.88
CA VAL A 611 -1.96 17.13 -2.79
C VAL A 611 -1.63 15.73 -2.34
N VAL A 612 -2.61 14.84 -2.27
CA VAL A 612 -2.37 13.42 -2.00
C VAL A 612 -2.79 12.60 -3.22
N ASP A 613 -1.85 11.90 -3.83
CA ASP A 613 -2.13 11.11 -5.04
C ASP A 613 -2.99 9.89 -4.72
N LYS A 614 -2.69 9.21 -3.62
CA LYS A 614 -3.48 8.09 -3.07
C LYS A 614 -3.64 8.22 -1.56
N LEU A 615 -4.90 8.28 -1.12
CA LEU A 615 -5.29 8.28 0.29
C LEU A 615 -6.06 7.00 0.61
N THR A 616 -5.54 6.23 1.56
CA THR A 616 -6.21 5.05 2.11
C THR A 616 -6.54 5.30 3.58
N VAL A 617 -7.82 5.39 3.91
CA VAL A 617 -8.32 5.52 5.29
C VAL A 617 -8.80 4.15 5.76
N LYS A 618 -8.20 3.64 6.84
CA LYS A 618 -8.53 2.37 7.47
C LYS A 618 -9.16 2.63 8.83
N VAL A 619 -10.44 2.30 8.98
CA VAL A 619 -11.13 2.38 10.28
C VAL A 619 -11.15 0.99 10.90
N VAL A 620 -10.32 0.79 11.92
CA VAL A 620 -10.20 -0.48 12.66
C VAL A 620 -11.25 -0.49 13.76
N LEU A 621 -12.24 -1.36 13.59
CA LEU A 621 -13.32 -1.54 14.55
C LEU A 621 -12.92 -2.55 15.63
N PRO A 622 -13.44 -2.42 16.86
CA PRO A 622 -13.18 -3.37 17.94
C PRO A 622 -13.74 -4.76 17.62
N GLU A 623 -13.12 -5.78 18.21
CA GLU A 623 -13.48 -7.19 17.98
C GLU A 623 -14.96 -7.46 18.32
N GLY A 624 -15.64 -8.25 17.50
CA GLY A 624 -17.07 -8.54 17.66
C GLY A 624 -18.02 -7.49 17.07
N SER A 625 -17.50 -6.45 16.41
CA SER A 625 -18.31 -5.50 15.63
C SER A 625 -18.96 -6.17 14.42
N LYS A 626 -20.26 -5.91 14.20
CA LYS A 626 -21.04 -6.48 13.09
C LYS A 626 -21.60 -5.41 12.17
N GLU A 627 -21.81 -5.80 10.91
CA GLU A 627 -22.48 -5.01 9.87
C GLU A 627 -21.88 -3.59 9.70
N PRO A 628 -20.56 -3.47 9.42
CA PRO A 628 -19.96 -2.17 9.21
C PRO A 628 -20.44 -1.53 7.90
N SER A 629 -20.78 -0.24 7.94
CA SER A 629 -21.14 0.52 6.75
C SER A 629 -20.60 1.95 6.81
N ALA A 630 -19.89 2.39 5.76
CA ALA A 630 -19.37 3.75 5.66
C ALA A 630 -20.28 4.66 4.84
N VAL A 631 -20.36 5.93 5.23
CA VAL A 631 -21.05 7.00 4.51
C VAL A 631 -20.04 8.12 4.27
N VAL A 632 -19.75 8.40 3.00
CA VAL A 632 -18.76 9.38 2.56
C VAL A 632 -19.43 10.33 1.56
N PRO A 633 -19.20 11.66 1.61
CA PRO A 633 -19.91 12.63 0.77
C PRO A 633 -19.48 12.67 -0.70
N PHE A 634 -18.52 11.83 -1.10
CA PHE A 634 -17.97 11.76 -2.46
C PHE A 634 -17.62 10.29 -2.79
N PRO A 635 -17.49 9.94 -4.08
CA PRO A 635 -17.17 8.57 -4.49
C PRO A 635 -15.81 8.13 -3.96
N VAL A 636 -15.80 6.96 -3.32
CA VAL A 636 -14.60 6.26 -2.80
C VAL A 636 -14.73 4.76 -3.07
N GLU A 637 -13.60 4.09 -3.26
CA GLU A 637 -13.57 2.64 -3.27
C GLU A 637 -13.63 2.14 -1.82
N GLN A 638 -14.51 1.19 -1.54
CA GLN A 638 -14.70 0.65 -0.19
C GLN A 638 -14.57 -0.88 -0.22
N HIS A 639 -13.82 -1.42 0.73
CA HIS A 639 -13.74 -2.85 0.99
C HIS A 639 -13.51 -3.12 2.48
N LEU A 640 -13.67 -4.38 2.89
CA LEU A 640 -13.43 -4.83 4.25
C LEU A 640 -12.15 -5.66 4.30
N GLU A 641 -11.36 -5.44 5.35
CA GLU A 641 -10.18 -6.23 5.68
C GLU A 641 -10.29 -6.76 7.12
N THR A 642 -9.45 -7.74 7.47
CA THR A 642 -9.31 -8.22 8.86
C THR A 642 -7.90 -7.93 9.33
N LYS A 643 -7.78 -7.34 10.52
CA LYS A 643 -6.50 -7.04 11.18
C LYS A 643 -6.44 -7.75 12.52
N TYR A 644 -5.27 -8.28 12.86
CA TYR A 644 -4.99 -8.84 14.18
C TYR A 644 -4.09 -7.89 14.95
N SER A 645 -4.49 -7.59 16.19
CA SER A 645 -3.76 -6.78 17.16
C SER A 645 -3.55 -7.58 18.45
N TYR A 646 -3.02 -6.92 19.48
CA TYR A 646 -2.85 -7.50 20.79
C TYR A 646 -4.20 -7.92 21.39
N LEU A 647 -4.22 -9.12 21.97
CA LEU A 647 -5.38 -9.71 22.64
C LEU A 647 -6.59 -10.02 21.76
N ASP A 648 -6.42 -10.04 20.43
CA ASP A 648 -7.48 -10.42 19.50
C ASP A 648 -7.53 -11.94 19.29
N VAL A 649 -8.73 -12.54 19.27
CA VAL A 649 -8.92 -13.98 19.03
C VAL A 649 -9.40 -14.26 17.60
N VAL A 650 -10.46 -13.56 17.19
CA VAL A 650 -11.09 -13.70 15.88
C VAL A 650 -10.50 -12.71 14.88
N GLY A 651 -10.04 -11.57 15.38
CA GLY A 651 -9.53 -10.45 14.58
C GLY A 651 -10.55 -9.32 14.46
N ARG A 652 -10.03 -8.13 14.16
CA ARG A 652 -10.78 -6.89 14.05
C ARG A 652 -11.17 -6.61 12.62
N THR A 653 -12.42 -6.20 12.42
CA THR A 653 -12.92 -5.77 11.12
C THR A 653 -12.41 -4.37 10.81
N VAL A 654 -11.83 -4.19 9.63
CA VAL A 654 -11.29 -2.91 9.15
C VAL A 654 -12.11 -2.46 7.94
N VAL A 655 -12.67 -1.25 8.04
CA VAL A 655 -13.33 -0.61 6.90
C VAL A 655 -12.29 0.22 6.17
N VAL A 656 -11.98 -0.15 4.92
CA VAL A 656 -10.99 0.54 4.10
C VAL A 656 -11.71 1.41 3.07
N LEU A 657 -11.29 2.67 3.01
CA LEU A 657 -11.79 3.68 2.09
C LEU A 657 -10.61 4.22 1.28
N GLU A 658 -10.64 4.05 -0.03
CA GLU A 658 -9.58 4.51 -0.92
C GLU A 658 -10.07 5.61 -1.86
N LYS A 659 -9.25 6.65 -2.00
CA LYS A 659 -9.49 7.73 -2.96
C LYS A 659 -8.19 8.22 -3.56
N LYS A 660 -8.22 8.47 -4.87
CA LYS A 660 -7.13 9.10 -5.62
C LYS A 660 -7.37 10.61 -5.76
N ASN A 661 -6.28 11.33 -5.97
CA ASN A 661 -6.24 12.77 -6.24
C ASN A 661 -7.03 13.61 -5.21
N VAL A 662 -6.55 13.59 -3.97
CA VAL A 662 -7.18 14.23 -2.82
C VAL A 662 -6.54 15.59 -2.54
N VAL A 663 -7.32 16.64 -2.73
CA VAL A 663 -7.02 18.03 -2.34
C VAL A 663 -7.64 18.42 -0.99
N PRO A 664 -7.23 19.54 -0.35
CA PRO A 664 -7.71 19.92 0.99
C PRO A 664 -9.24 20.07 1.14
N VAL A 665 -9.98 20.33 0.06
CA VAL A 665 -11.46 20.41 0.06
C VAL A 665 -12.11 19.07 0.43
N HIS A 666 -11.45 17.94 0.16
CA HIS A 666 -11.93 16.62 0.56
C HIS A 666 -11.78 16.33 2.06
N ASN A 667 -11.26 17.28 2.84
CA ASN A 667 -11.21 17.17 4.29
C ASN A 667 -12.59 17.42 4.94
N SER A 668 -13.60 16.68 4.48
CA SER A 668 -14.96 16.67 5.00
C SER A 668 -15.16 15.52 5.98
N HIS A 669 -16.23 15.60 6.76
CA HIS A 669 -16.60 14.54 7.69
C HIS A 669 -17.15 13.32 6.92
N PHE A 670 -16.80 12.14 7.40
CA PHE A 670 -17.34 10.85 6.97
C PHE A 670 -17.74 10.03 8.21
N GLN A 671 -18.66 9.09 8.01
CA GLN A 671 -19.22 8.29 9.10
C GLN A 671 -19.04 6.80 8.85
N VAL A 672 -18.72 6.05 9.90
CA VAL A 672 -18.66 4.58 9.84
C VAL A 672 -19.56 4.01 10.92
N TYR A 673 -20.65 3.36 10.51
CA TYR A 673 -21.62 2.73 11.38
C TYR A 673 -21.26 1.26 11.62
N TYR A 674 -21.53 0.77 12.83
CA TYR A 674 -21.39 -0.64 13.18
C TYR A 674 -22.28 -0.98 14.38
N THR A 675 -22.56 -2.27 14.59
CA THR A 675 -23.24 -2.76 15.81
C THR A 675 -22.23 -3.44 16.73
N PHE A 676 -22.33 -3.17 18.02
CA PHE A 676 -21.41 -3.72 19.02
C PHE A 676 -22.13 -3.98 20.34
N LYS A 677 -22.04 -5.23 20.83
CA LYS A 677 -22.61 -5.59 22.13
C LYS A 677 -21.55 -5.42 23.23
N PRO A 678 -21.81 -4.65 24.30
CA PRO A 678 -20.84 -4.42 25.38
C PRO A 678 -20.27 -5.68 26.03
N ILE A 679 -21.02 -6.80 26.02
CA ILE A 679 -20.56 -8.08 26.56
C ILE A 679 -19.25 -8.58 25.93
N PHE A 680 -18.98 -8.23 24.67
CA PHE A 680 -17.74 -8.63 24.00
C PHE A 680 -16.49 -7.97 24.59
N MET A 681 -16.61 -6.84 25.31
CA MET A 681 -15.46 -6.23 26.00
C MET A 681 -14.90 -7.12 27.12
N LEU A 682 -15.69 -8.06 27.65
CA LEU A 682 -15.22 -9.00 28.68
C LEU A 682 -14.37 -10.14 28.10
N ALA A 683 -14.32 -10.30 26.77
CA ALA A 683 -13.54 -11.36 26.15
C ALA A 683 -12.03 -11.19 26.38
N GLU A 684 -11.50 -9.97 26.23
CA GLU A 684 -10.06 -9.71 26.37
C GLU A 684 -9.55 -9.99 27.80
N PRO A 685 -10.19 -9.49 28.88
CA PRO A 685 -9.76 -9.81 30.25
C PRO A 685 -9.96 -11.28 30.61
N LEU A 686 -11.06 -11.90 30.15
CA LEU A 686 -11.34 -13.31 30.43
C LEU A 686 -10.31 -14.23 29.76
N MET A 687 -9.86 -13.91 28.55
CA MET A 687 -8.81 -14.65 27.86
C MET A 687 -7.50 -14.63 28.66
N LEU A 688 -7.09 -13.47 29.17
CA LEU A 688 -5.91 -13.38 30.04
C LEU A 688 -6.09 -14.19 31.33
N ALA A 689 -7.25 -14.06 31.98
CA ALA A 689 -7.56 -14.82 33.19
C ALA A 689 -7.49 -16.34 32.96
N VAL A 690 -8.03 -16.83 31.83
CA VAL A 690 -7.96 -18.24 31.44
C VAL A 690 -6.52 -18.67 31.17
N ALA A 691 -5.72 -17.86 30.47
CA ALA A 691 -4.32 -18.18 30.20
C ALA A 691 -3.50 -18.33 31.49
N PHE A 692 -3.63 -17.40 32.44
CA PHE A 692 -2.99 -17.50 33.75
C PHE A 692 -3.52 -18.69 34.56
N PHE A 693 -4.84 -18.92 34.54
CA PHE A 693 -5.43 -20.07 35.20
C PHE A 693 -4.87 -21.39 34.68
N LEU A 694 -4.79 -21.57 33.35
CA LEU A 694 -4.21 -22.77 32.74
C LEU A 694 -2.73 -22.94 33.06
N PHE A 695 -1.97 -21.84 33.15
CA PHE A 695 -0.58 -21.88 33.62
C PHE A 695 -0.48 -22.44 35.05
N PHE A 696 -1.30 -21.96 35.99
CA PHE A 696 -1.33 -22.50 37.35
C PHE A 696 -1.78 -23.96 37.40
N VAL A 697 -2.79 -24.35 36.60
CA VAL A 697 -3.21 -25.75 36.49
C VAL A 697 -2.08 -26.62 35.96
N ALA A 698 -1.32 -26.16 34.96
CA ALA A 698 -0.16 -26.89 34.44
C ALA A 698 0.96 -27.02 35.48
N CYS A 699 1.22 -25.98 36.28
CA CYS A 699 2.16 -26.05 37.40
C CYS A 699 1.71 -27.07 38.45
N ILE A 700 0.42 -27.07 38.82
CA ILE A 700 -0.14 -28.06 39.76
C ILE A 700 0.00 -29.47 39.17
N ALA A 701 -0.35 -29.67 37.91
CA ALA A 701 -0.22 -30.96 37.24
C ALA A 701 1.25 -31.42 37.21
N TYR A 702 2.18 -30.54 36.86
CA TYR A 702 3.62 -30.82 36.87
C TYR A 702 4.12 -31.28 38.24
N LEU A 703 3.68 -30.64 39.34
CA LEU A 703 4.03 -31.04 40.70
C LEU A 703 3.47 -32.40 41.10
N HIS A 704 2.37 -32.84 40.48
CA HIS A 704 1.72 -34.13 40.77
C HIS A 704 2.14 -35.25 39.81
N ILE A 705 2.92 -34.96 38.76
CA ILE A 705 3.45 -35.99 37.86
C ILE A 705 4.76 -36.52 38.44
N ASP A 706 4.73 -37.75 38.92
CA ASP A 706 5.95 -38.47 39.30
C ASP A 706 6.66 -39.01 38.04
N LEU A 707 7.77 -38.39 37.67
CA LEU A 707 8.64 -38.81 36.56
C LEU A 707 9.77 -39.74 37.02
N SER A 708 9.71 -40.30 38.23
CA SER A 708 10.75 -41.19 38.73
C SER A 708 10.79 -42.50 37.93
N ILE A 709 11.91 -42.74 37.26
CA ILE A 709 12.20 -44.04 36.63
C ILE A 709 12.87 -44.90 37.71
N GLN A 710 12.08 -45.74 38.39
CA GLN A 710 12.67 -46.73 39.30
C GLN A 710 13.44 -47.79 38.51
N LEU A 711 14.77 -47.72 38.55
CA LEU A 711 15.56 -48.96 38.58
C LEU A 711 15.31 -49.56 39.96
N LEU A 712 14.53 -50.64 40.03
CA LEU A 712 14.20 -51.37 41.27
C LEU A 712 15.48 -51.65 42.10
N ARG A 713 15.76 -50.79 43.08
CA ARG A 713 16.57 -51.09 44.24
C ARG A 713 15.84 -50.54 45.46
N ILE A 714 15.30 -51.50 46.19
CA ILE A 714 14.72 -51.47 47.54
C ILE A 714 15.41 -50.40 48.40
N VAL A 715 14.79 -49.22 48.52
CA VAL A 715 14.86 -48.36 49.71
C VAL A 715 13.47 -47.75 49.87
N SER A 716 12.58 -48.52 50.47
CA SER A 716 11.31 -48.03 50.99
C SER A 716 11.56 -47.59 52.44
N THR A 717 11.46 -46.28 52.73
CA THR A 717 11.00 -45.65 54.00
C THR A 717 11.48 -44.18 54.10
N PRO A 718 10.73 -43.24 54.72
CA PRO A 718 9.34 -42.82 54.48
C PRO A 718 9.27 -41.29 54.20
N ILE A 719 8.38 -40.84 53.30
CA ILE A 719 8.13 -39.40 53.05
C ILE A 719 7.08 -38.83 54.06
N ASN A 720 6.75 -39.56 55.12
CA ASN A 720 5.65 -39.25 56.02
C ASN A 720 6.12 -38.74 57.41
N ILE A 721 7.03 -37.76 57.46
CA ILE A 721 7.41 -37.10 58.73
C ILE A 721 7.03 -35.61 58.78
N ASP A 722 6.90 -34.92 57.64
CA ASP A 722 6.58 -33.48 57.66
C ASP A 722 5.07 -33.16 57.79
N SER A 723 4.16 -34.06 57.39
CA SER A 723 2.72 -33.78 57.49
C SER A 723 2.18 -33.86 58.92
N ASP A 724 2.76 -34.71 59.78
CA ASP A 724 2.34 -34.80 61.19
C ASP A 724 2.83 -33.59 62.00
N SER A 725 3.96 -32.97 61.65
CA SER A 725 4.49 -31.80 62.35
C SER A 725 3.72 -30.50 62.07
N ASP A 726 3.13 -30.35 60.88
CA ASP A 726 2.33 -29.16 60.53
C ASP A 726 0.93 -29.19 61.15
N ASP A 727 0.31 -30.38 61.27
CA ASP A 727 -0.95 -30.56 61.98
C ASP A 727 -0.78 -30.36 63.52
N ASP A 728 0.36 -30.77 64.09
CA ASP A 728 0.68 -30.53 65.50
C ASP A 728 0.89 -29.03 65.81
N ILE A 729 1.45 -28.24 64.90
CA ILE A 729 1.59 -26.77 65.07
C ILE A 729 0.23 -26.06 65.03
N PHE A 730 -0.73 -26.56 64.24
CA PHE A 730 -2.10 -26.04 64.21
C PHE A 730 -2.92 -26.40 65.46
N LEU A 731 -2.68 -27.57 66.07
CA LEU A 731 -3.31 -27.97 67.33
C LEU A 731 -2.75 -27.21 68.55
N VAL A 732 -1.46 -26.87 68.54
CA VAL A 732 -0.83 -26.09 69.62
C VAL A 732 -1.32 -24.64 69.64
N THR A 733 -1.55 -24.03 68.48
CA THR A 733 -2.06 -22.66 68.38
C THR A 733 -3.54 -22.52 68.78
N THR A 734 -4.38 -23.53 68.53
CA THR A 734 -5.78 -23.53 69.01
C THR A 734 -5.92 -23.80 70.51
N LYS A 735 -5.02 -24.58 71.13
CA LYS A 735 -4.99 -24.76 72.60
C LYS A 735 -4.50 -23.51 73.34
N VAL A 736 -3.55 -22.75 72.79
CA VAL A 736 -3.08 -21.49 73.40
C VAL A 736 -4.17 -20.41 73.35
N LEU A 737 -5.00 -20.38 72.31
CA LEU A 737 -6.16 -19.48 72.22
C LEU A 737 -7.32 -19.84 73.16
N TRP A 738 -7.45 -21.12 73.54
CA TRP A 738 -8.44 -21.53 74.56
C TRP A 738 -7.99 -21.19 75.98
N TRP A 739 -6.68 -21.24 76.26
CA TRP A 739 -6.12 -20.90 77.58
C TRP A 739 -6.12 -19.37 77.86
N CYS A 740 -5.94 -18.53 76.84
CA CYS A 740 -6.03 -17.07 76.97
C CYS A 740 -7.47 -16.52 77.14
N LYS A 741 -8.49 -17.38 77.17
CA LYS A 741 -9.89 -16.97 77.38
C LYS A 741 -10.40 -17.26 78.80
N HIS A 742 -9.58 -17.88 79.67
CA HIS A 742 -9.92 -18.24 81.06
C HIS A 742 -8.83 -17.83 82.09
N VAL A 743 -8.04 -16.80 81.78
CA VAL A 743 -7.28 -15.97 82.74
C VAL A 743 -7.78 -14.54 82.55
#